data_AF-A0A935P0M7-F1
#
_entry.id   AF-A0A935P0M7-F1
#
_cell.length_a   1.000
_cell.length_b   1.000
_cell.length_c   1.000
_cell.angle_alpha   90.00
_cell.angle_beta   90.00
_cell.angle_gamma   90.00
#
_symmetry.space_group_name_H-M   'P 1'
#
loop_
_entity.id
_entity.type
_entity.pdbx_description
1 polymer ?
#
loop_
_entity_poly.entity_id
_entity_poly.type
_entity_poly.pdbx_seq_one_letter_code
_entity_poly.pdbx_strand_id
1 'polypeptide(L)'
;MTRYLTRGLQVALDLLVLSAAYWLAFLFRFEFRIPATWMTVALATWPYVVGLEYAVLSIFGVPRFSWRYIGMRETARMAQAMATAALVLGVLRLSLEDVGGLLGFVVVPLGVIGSNFALAFLALVALRALRRLYGERKERLLRDEQGDRDRVLLIGAGQAGVLVARELAARPDLGLEAVAFIDDDRNKVGMRISGLPVLGTTAKLVEIARAKRVRRALITIANASGADIRRIAMLCKGAGIDTKIIPGIYEIVGDSVNLSRIREVAIEDLLGREPVQLDAEAISAGLRDRVVMVTGAGGSIGSELCRQVCRFGPKRLILVERFENALFEIHRELVGLHPSAAIDPRIADVCDARRVQQLFSELRPEVVFHAAAHKHVPMMEHNPGEAIKNNVNGTIVVAETADRFGASTFVMISTDKAVNPTSVMGASKRVAEIFTQSLAQRSKTKFITVRFGNVLGSNGSVIPIFKEQIARGGPVTVTHPEMRRYFMTIPEASQLVLQAGTMGQGGEIFILDMGEPVKIVDLARDLIRLSGMVPDEDIEIVFSGVRPGEKLFEELSTSSERADKTKHPKIFIGRTPPSAGEDTARLIRDLLELAEGGAGGAGAAGGAAGAAGAAGAAGAGAPVGRSRARASAARMAGKGLAWWSRSGCARRSSGWCPSTPPSWRRLLRRLRSQARAGAPARLAPCARCEHRENPRSHAGLARRGRVAGERRSAAARARRRTRRQQRPAAARVTTNGAPSVGQVAAGAVPERLEGNLGGTRRVVSVSPSRPGLPDPHGSAVPRDARRMHVDTSTPLGRLKSDCAILPLGRSVHGSPWQLMT
;
A
#
# COMPACT_ATOMS: atom_id res chain seq x y z
N MET A 1 33.52 -17.73 16.65
CA MET A 1 34.13 -16.60 17.38
C MET A 1 34.63 -15.56 16.38
N THR A 2 34.95 -14.30 16.72
CA THR A 2 35.12 -13.72 18.06
C THR A 2 34.43 -12.36 18.15
N ARG A 3 33.91 -12.01 19.33
CA ARG A 3 33.46 -10.64 19.63
C ARG A 3 34.64 -9.66 19.46
N TYR A 4 34.28 -8.39 19.29
CA TYR A 4 35.12 -7.18 19.29
C TYR A 4 36.47 -7.30 20.01
N LEU A 5 37.50 -6.57 19.51
CA LEU A 5 38.61 -6.14 20.37
C LEU A 5 38.00 -5.63 21.68
N THR A 6 38.34 -6.23 22.81
CA THR A 6 37.86 -5.77 24.11
C THR A 6 38.25 -4.29 24.26
N ARG A 7 37.44 -3.49 24.97
CA ARG A 7 37.73 -2.05 25.09
C ARG A 7 39.16 -1.80 25.56
N GLY A 8 39.65 -2.59 26.52
CA GLY A 8 41.05 -2.58 26.96
C GLY A 8 42.09 -2.84 25.86
N LEU A 9 41.84 -3.73 24.89
CA LEU A 9 42.78 -3.96 23.77
C LEU A 9 42.70 -2.85 22.70
N GLN A 10 41.58 -2.14 22.58
CA GLN A 10 41.52 -0.91 21.77
C GLN A 10 42.31 0.22 22.44
N VAL A 11 42.15 0.39 23.76
CA VAL A 11 42.92 1.35 24.58
C VAL A 11 44.42 1.04 24.49
N ALA A 12 44.83 -0.22 24.65
CA ALA A 12 46.23 -0.62 24.57
C ALA A 12 46.86 -0.35 23.20
N LEU A 13 46.12 -0.58 22.10
CA LEU A 13 46.60 -0.26 20.75
C LEU A 13 46.70 1.24 20.50
N ASP A 14 45.75 2.04 21.00
CA ASP A 14 45.82 3.52 20.91
C ASP A 14 46.99 4.07 21.73
N LEU A 15 47.18 3.63 22.98
CA LEU A 15 48.31 4.04 23.83
C LEU A 15 49.67 3.62 23.27
N LEU A 16 49.74 2.43 22.63
CA LEU A 16 50.94 1.95 21.94
C LEU A 16 51.27 2.83 20.72
N VAL A 17 50.26 3.23 19.94
CA VAL A 17 50.43 4.12 18.79
C VAL A 17 50.88 5.52 19.21
N LEU A 18 50.26 6.11 20.24
CA LEU A 18 50.66 7.40 20.78
C LEU A 18 52.11 7.35 21.31
N SER A 19 52.46 6.31 22.07
CA SER A 19 53.83 6.11 22.56
C SER A 19 54.84 5.95 21.42
N ALA A 20 54.51 5.21 20.36
CA ALA A 20 55.38 5.05 19.20
C ALA A 20 55.55 6.36 18.42
N ALA A 21 54.48 7.12 18.20
CA ALA A 21 54.53 8.43 17.56
C ALA A 21 55.41 9.42 18.35
N TYR A 22 55.27 9.43 19.68
CA TYR A 22 56.05 10.26 20.59
C TYR A 22 57.56 9.95 20.52
N TRP A 23 57.95 8.68 20.59
CA TRP A 23 59.36 8.29 20.48
C TRP A 23 59.94 8.55 19.09
N LEU A 24 59.14 8.35 18.02
CA LEU A 24 59.52 8.72 16.66
C LEU A 24 59.69 10.24 16.47
N ALA A 25 58.86 11.06 17.13
CA ALA A 25 58.98 12.52 17.12
C ALA A 25 60.29 12.99 17.78
N PHE A 26 60.68 12.37 18.90
CA PHE A 26 62.01 12.61 19.51
C PHE A 26 63.15 12.15 18.59
N LEU A 27 63.06 10.97 17.99
CA LEU A 27 64.08 10.49 17.04
C LEU A 27 64.22 11.41 15.83
N PHE A 28 63.11 11.85 15.22
CA PHE A 28 63.13 12.78 14.09
C PHE A 28 63.65 14.16 14.49
N ARG A 29 63.34 14.66 15.68
CA ARG A 29 63.85 15.95 16.18
C ARG A 29 65.38 15.95 16.37
N PHE A 30 65.98 14.80 16.66
CA PHE A 30 67.41 14.67 16.98
C PHE A 30 68.17 13.77 15.99
N GLU A 31 67.72 13.68 14.73
CA GLU A 31 68.43 12.95 13.65
C GLU A 31 68.81 11.50 14.04
N PHE A 32 67.89 10.82 14.71
CA PHE A 32 68.02 9.48 15.29
C PHE A 32 69.11 9.32 16.38
N ARG A 33 69.67 10.43 16.89
CA ARG A 33 70.72 10.49 17.92
C ARG A 33 70.31 11.40 19.09
N ILE A 34 69.35 10.94 19.89
CA ILE A 34 68.86 11.69 21.07
C ILE A 34 69.99 11.88 22.10
N PRO A 35 70.40 13.12 22.44
CA PRO A 35 71.43 13.36 23.46
C PRO A 35 70.95 12.95 24.87
N ALA A 36 71.87 12.58 25.77
CA ALA A 36 71.53 12.08 27.11
C ALA A 36 70.64 13.04 27.93
N THR A 37 70.87 14.35 27.82
CA THR A 37 70.04 15.41 28.44
C THR A 37 68.60 15.43 27.91
N TRP A 38 68.39 15.13 26.63
CA TRP A 38 67.07 15.01 26.02
C TRP A 38 66.44 13.64 26.20
N MET A 39 67.23 12.59 26.47
CA MET A 39 66.71 11.27 26.84
C MET A 39 66.02 11.31 28.22
N THR A 40 66.60 12.01 29.20
CA THR A 40 65.96 12.21 30.52
C THR A 40 64.67 13.02 30.42
N VAL A 41 64.63 14.06 29.57
CA VAL A 41 63.38 14.78 29.26
C VAL A 41 62.38 13.85 28.58
N ALA A 42 62.79 13.10 27.54
CA ALA A 42 61.91 12.20 26.80
C ALA A 42 61.25 11.15 27.71
N LEU A 43 62.00 10.58 28.65
CA LEU A 43 61.48 9.64 29.65
C LEU A 43 60.51 10.31 30.64
N ALA A 44 60.85 11.51 31.13
CA ALA A 44 60.02 12.25 32.08
C ALA A 44 58.71 12.76 31.44
N THR A 45 58.75 13.20 30.18
CA THR A 45 57.58 13.78 29.50
C THR A 45 56.68 12.75 28.82
N TRP A 46 57.18 11.53 28.52
CA TRP A 46 56.41 10.46 27.86
C TRP A 46 55.06 10.13 28.53
N PRO A 47 54.98 9.82 29.85
CA PRO A 47 53.75 9.32 30.44
C PRO A 47 52.63 10.35 30.46
N TYR A 48 52.92 11.63 30.71
CA TYR A 48 51.87 12.66 30.73
C TYR A 48 51.50 13.14 29.32
N VAL A 49 52.41 13.13 28.34
CA VAL A 49 52.08 13.48 26.94
C VAL A 49 51.09 12.47 26.37
N VAL A 50 51.41 11.17 26.46
CA VAL A 50 50.51 10.10 26.00
C VAL A 50 49.22 10.05 26.83
N GLY A 51 49.29 10.33 28.13
CA GLY A 51 48.13 10.45 29.00
C GLY A 51 47.18 11.59 28.60
N LEU A 52 47.72 12.77 28.29
CA LEU A 52 46.98 13.94 27.82
C LEU A 52 46.34 13.68 26.45
N GLU A 53 47.11 13.15 25.49
CA GLU A 53 46.61 12.79 24.17
C GLU A 53 45.44 11.80 24.26
N TYR A 54 45.57 10.76 25.09
CA TYR A 54 44.52 9.79 25.31
C TYR A 54 43.30 10.36 26.04
N ALA A 55 43.50 11.27 27.00
CA ALA A 55 42.42 12.00 27.67
C ALA A 55 41.64 12.89 26.68
N VAL A 56 42.33 13.64 25.82
CA VAL A 56 41.70 14.48 24.78
C VAL A 56 40.96 13.61 23.74
N LEU A 57 41.56 12.51 23.27
CA LEU A 57 40.85 11.54 22.42
C LEU A 57 39.59 10.99 23.08
N SER A 58 39.62 10.76 24.40
CA SER A 58 38.49 10.29 25.19
C SER A 58 37.38 11.33 25.33
N ILE A 59 37.72 12.61 25.49
CA ILE A 59 36.79 13.76 25.51
C ILE A 59 36.10 13.90 24.14
N PHE A 60 36.86 13.82 23.04
CA PHE A 60 36.33 13.80 21.67
C PHE A 60 35.60 12.49 21.31
N GLY A 61 35.51 11.53 22.24
CA GLY A 61 34.77 10.28 22.10
C GLY A 61 35.40 9.24 21.18
N VAL A 62 36.65 9.43 20.74
CA VAL A 62 37.32 8.58 19.74
C VAL A 62 37.41 7.09 20.15
N PRO A 63 37.70 6.73 21.42
CA PRO A 63 37.64 5.33 21.88
C PRO A 63 36.24 4.70 21.88
N ARG A 64 35.18 5.47 21.62
CA ARG A 64 33.79 5.00 21.50
C ARG A 64 33.38 4.72 20.04
N PHE A 65 34.18 5.13 19.05
CA PHE A 65 33.85 4.92 17.63
C PHE A 65 34.07 3.47 17.21
N SER A 66 33.17 2.93 16.38
CA SER A 66 33.36 1.60 15.81
C SER A 66 34.43 1.64 14.71
N TRP A 67 35.55 0.95 14.91
CA TRP A 67 36.64 0.88 13.92
C TRP A 67 36.21 0.21 12.59
N ARG A 68 35.00 -0.34 12.50
CA ARG A 68 34.38 -0.87 11.27
C ARG A 68 33.82 0.23 10.36
N TYR A 69 33.39 1.37 10.91
CA TYR A 69 32.55 2.37 10.23
C TYR A 69 33.19 3.78 10.21
N ILE A 70 34.52 3.85 10.15
CA ILE A 70 35.24 5.13 10.10
C ILE A 70 35.09 5.76 8.72
N GLY A 71 34.50 6.96 8.70
CA GLY A 71 34.41 7.86 7.56
C GLY A 71 35.04 9.23 7.87
N MET A 72 34.70 10.22 7.04
CA MET A 72 35.32 11.55 7.09
C MET A 72 35.08 12.30 8.41
N ARG A 73 33.92 12.09 9.05
CA ARG A 73 33.55 12.77 10.32
C ARG A 73 34.38 12.26 11.49
N GLU A 74 34.68 10.97 11.51
CA GLU A 74 35.48 10.31 12.54
C GLU A 74 36.95 10.73 12.41
N THR A 75 37.49 10.76 11.18
CA THR A 75 38.84 11.26 10.89
C THR A 75 38.99 12.74 11.26
N ALA A 76 37.99 13.58 10.97
CA ALA A 76 38.02 15.00 11.35
C ALA A 76 38.08 15.19 12.87
N ARG A 77 37.33 14.39 13.65
CA ARG A 77 37.40 14.41 15.12
C ARG A 77 38.74 13.94 15.67
N MET A 78 39.41 12.98 15.01
CA MET A 78 40.77 12.57 15.37
C MET A 78 41.78 13.71 15.13
N ALA A 79 41.67 14.41 14.00
CA ALA A 79 42.51 15.58 13.72
C ALA A 79 42.28 16.70 14.76
N GLN A 80 41.02 17.01 15.10
CA GLN A 80 40.66 18.00 16.12
C GLN A 80 41.19 17.63 17.51
N ALA A 81 41.08 16.36 17.90
CA ALA A 81 41.60 15.89 19.18
C ALA A 81 43.13 16.02 19.28
N MET A 82 43.86 15.60 18.24
CA MET A 82 45.33 15.71 18.22
C MET A 82 45.79 17.17 18.13
N ALA A 83 45.10 18.02 17.38
CA ALA A 83 45.38 19.45 17.34
C ALA A 83 45.12 20.14 18.69
N THR A 84 44.08 19.71 19.42
CA THR A 84 43.78 20.19 20.77
C THR A 84 44.86 19.76 21.77
N ALA A 85 45.32 18.51 21.72
CA ALA A 85 46.43 18.03 22.55
C ALA A 85 47.74 18.79 22.26
N ALA A 86 48.07 18.98 20.98
CA ALA A 86 49.23 19.76 20.55
C ALA A 86 49.17 21.23 20.98
N LEU A 87 47.98 21.85 20.93
CA LEU A 87 47.76 23.21 21.43
C LEU A 87 47.97 23.30 22.94
N VAL A 88 47.43 22.36 23.72
CA VAL A 88 47.65 22.32 25.19
C VAL A 88 49.13 22.14 25.53
N LEU A 89 49.85 21.26 24.81
CA LEU A 89 51.30 21.09 24.99
C LEU A 89 52.08 22.35 24.58
N GLY A 90 51.66 23.06 23.53
CA GLY A 90 52.26 24.32 23.09
C GLY A 90 52.06 25.46 24.10
N VAL A 91 50.84 25.61 24.63
CA VAL A 91 50.54 26.58 25.70
C VAL A 91 51.28 26.23 26.98
N LEU A 92 51.33 24.96 27.37
CA LEU A 92 52.08 24.50 28.55
C LEU A 92 53.57 24.79 28.41
N ARG A 93 54.15 24.57 27.21
CA ARG A 93 55.54 24.97 26.93
C ARG A 93 55.75 26.48 27.13
N LEU A 94 54.95 27.31 26.46
CA LEU A 94 55.11 28.77 26.51
C LEU A 94 54.90 29.32 27.92
N SER A 95 54.01 28.71 28.70
CA SER A 95 53.71 29.11 30.09
C SER A 95 54.77 28.67 31.11
N LEU A 96 55.73 27.84 30.70
CA LEU A 96 56.81 27.32 31.55
C LEU A 96 58.21 27.72 31.05
N GLU A 97 58.30 28.52 29.99
CA GLU A 97 59.57 28.87 29.33
C GLU A 97 60.50 29.72 30.23
N ASP A 98 59.92 30.53 31.12
CA ASP A 98 60.65 31.33 32.12
C ASP A 98 60.87 30.61 33.48
N VAL A 99 60.31 29.41 33.68
CA VAL A 99 60.28 28.74 34.99
C VAL A 99 61.54 27.88 35.22
N GLY A 100 62.63 28.56 35.56
CA GLY A 100 63.92 27.93 35.85
C GLY A 100 63.88 26.89 36.99
N GLY A 101 64.68 25.83 36.86
CA GLY A 101 64.80 24.74 37.84
C GLY A 101 64.27 23.40 37.31
N LEU A 102 63.80 22.54 38.22
CA LEU A 102 63.40 21.16 37.89
C LEU A 102 62.27 21.08 36.84
N LEU A 103 61.44 22.12 36.75
CA LEU A 103 60.32 22.22 35.81
C LEU A 103 60.78 22.34 34.33
N GLY A 104 62.01 22.81 34.07
CA GLY A 104 62.58 22.82 32.72
C GLY A 104 62.71 21.43 32.09
N PHE A 105 62.83 20.37 32.90
CA PHE A 105 62.83 18.98 32.42
C PHE A 105 61.43 18.45 32.04
N VAL A 106 60.37 19.25 32.26
CA VAL A 106 58.97 18.94 31.96
C VAL A 106 58.51 19.67 30.67
N VAL A 107 59.43 20.24 29.90
CA VAL A 107 59.12 21.03 28.69
C VAL A 107 59.49 20.28 27.41
N VAL A 108 58.48 19.91 26.62
CA VAL A 108 58.65 19.22 25.34
C VAL A 108 59.07 20.23 24.24
N PRO A 109 60.09 19.97 23.41
CA PRO A 109 60.48 20.87 22.32
C PRO A 109 59.36 21.08 21.27
N LEU A 110 59.18 22.30 20.75
CA LEU A 110 58.19 22.61 19.70
C LEU A 110 58.26 21.65 18.50
N GLY A 111 59.48 21.32 18.04
CA GLY A 111 59.68 20.38 16.93
C GLY A 111 59.24 18.94 17.25
N VAL A 112 59.25 18.52 18.52
CA VAL A 112 58.64 17.26 18.95
C VAL A 112 57.12 17.40 18.99
N ILE A 113 56.56 18.48 19.56
CA ILE A 113 55.10 18.69 19.61
C ILE A 113 54.48 18.66 18.20
N GLY A 114 55.08 19.37 17.24
CA GLY A 114 54.59 19.43 15.85
C GLY A 114 54.75 18.12 15.08
N SER A 115 55.87 17.41 15.24
CA SER A 115 56.07 16.11 14.57
C SER A 115 55.25 15.00 15.22
N ASN A 116 55.11 14.99 16.55
CA ASN A 116 54.26 14.06 17.28
C ASN A 116 52.79 14.21 16.87
N PHE A 117 52.27 15.43 16.78
CA PHE A 117 50.92 15.70 16.26
C PHE A 117 50.66 15.00 14.91
N ALA A 118 51.59 15.20 13.95
CA ALA A 118 51.47 14.61 12.61
C ALA A 118 51.59 13.08 12.65
N LEU A 119 52.57 12.54 13.37
CA LEU A 119 52.82 11.10 13.49
C LEU A 119 51.67 10.37 14.21
N ALA A 120 51.18 10.92 15.32
CA ALA A 120 50.07 10.35 16.10
C ALA A 120 48.78 10.35 15.28
N PHE A 121 48.43 11.47 14.63
CA PHE A 121 47.27 11.53 13.74
C PHE A 121 47.36 10.51 12.59
N LEU A 122 48.48 10.48 11.87
CA LEU A 122 48.67 9.55 10.74
C LEU A 122 48.65 8.08 11.21
N ALA A 123 49.28 7.74 12.33
CA ALA A 123 49.33 6.39 12.85
C ALA A 123 47.97 5.90 13.39
N LEU A 124 47.21 6.77 14.08
CA LEU A 124 45.84 6.46 14.53
C LEU A 124 44.91 6.18 13.34
N VAL A 125 45.00 7.00 12.28
CA VAL A 125 44.24 6.81 11.03
C VAL A 125 44.71 5.54 10.31
N ALA A 126 46.01 5.29 10.19
CA ALA A 126 46.56 4.12 9.52
C ALA A 126 46.17 2.80 10.22
N LEU A 127 46.30 2.71 11.54
CA LEU A 127 45.85 1.56 12.35
C LEU A 127 44.37 1.23 12.11
N ARG A 128 43.54 2.26 12.06
CA ARG A 128 42.08 2.16 11.84
C ARG A 128 41.75 1.77 10.39
N ALA A 129 42.40 2.38 9.40
CA ALA A 129 42.25 2.05 7.99
C ALA A 129 42.73 0.62 7.68
N LEU A 130 43.85 0.19 8.27
CA LEU A 130 44.37 -1.17 8.14
C LEU A 130 43.38 -2.20 8.71
N ARG A 131 42.82 -1.94 9.91
CA ARG A 131 41.77 -2.81 10.47
C ARG A 131 40.54 -2.90 9.57
N ARG A 132 40.11 -1.79 8.97
CA ARG A 132 39.00 -1.76 8.01
C ARG A 132 39.32 -2.63 6.78
N LEU A 133 40.49 -2.47 6.17
CA LEU A 133 40.93 -3.28 5.02
C LEU A 133 41.03 -4.78 5.35
N TYR A 134 41.53 -5.15 6.53
CA TYR A 134 41.55 -6.54 6.99
C TYR A 134 40.14 -7.10 7.25
N GLY A 135 39.22 -6.28 7.77
CA GLY A 135 37.81 -6.64 7.92
C GLY A 135 37.14 -6.91 6.58
N GLU A 136 37.23 -5.96 5.65
CA GLU A 136 36.67 -6.08 4.28
C GLU A 136 37.28 -7.26 3.50
N ARG A 137 38.57 -7.59 3.70
CA ARG A 137 39.20 -8.78 3.12
C ARG A 137 38.72 -10.08 3.77
N LYS A 138 38.61 -10.15 5.09
CA LYS A 138 38.15 -11.37 5.78
C LYS A 138 36.67 -11.66 5.51
N GLU A 139 35.83 -10.64 5.37
CA GLU A 139 34.43 -10.81 4.97
C GLU A 139 34.25 -11.17 3.48
N ARG A 140 35.25 -10.91 2.62
CA ARG A 140 35.29 -11.47 1.26
C ARG A 140 35.66 -12.96 1.26
N LEU A 141 36.70 -13.36 1.99
CA LEU A 141 37.09 -14.78 2.08
C LEU A 141 35.98 -15.64 2.69
N LEU A 142 35.30 -15.15 3.74
CA LEU A 142 34.13 -15.82 4.35
C LEU A 142 32.86 -15.76 3.48
N ARG A 143 32.83 -15.00 2.38
CA ARG A 143 31.73 -15.04 1.40
C ARG A 143 31.90 -16.18 0.39
N ASP A 144 33.12 -16.44 -0.07
CA ASP A 144 33.40 -17.49 -1.06
C ASP A 144 33.15 -18.91 -0.51
N GLU A 145 33.29 -19.13 0.81
CA GLU A 145 32.98 -20.42 1.46
C GLU A 145 31.47 -20.66 1.71
N GLN A 146 30.59 -19.69 1.40
CA GLN A 146 29.17 -19.73 1.77
C GLN A 146 28.19 -19.84 0.58
N GLY A 147 28.27 -20.99 -0.11
CA GLY A 147 27.19 -21.57 -0.93
C GLY A 147 26.94 -20.96 -2.32
N ASP A 148 26.13 -21.67 -3.14
CA ASP A 148 25.65 -21.16 -4.44
C ASP A 148 24.58 -20.09 -4.21
N ARG A 149 25.02 -18.83 -4.13
CA ARG A 149 24.14 -17.67 -3.93
C ARG A 149 23.49 -17.26 -5.25
N ASP A 150 22.19 -17.00 -5.20
CA ASP A 150 21.45 -16.56 -6.38
C ASP A 150 21.91 -15.17 -6.81
N ARG A 151 22.49 -15.11 -8.00
CA ARG A 151 23.01 -13.88 -8.60
C ARG A 151 21.89 -13.00 -9.14
N VAL A 152 21.92 -11.74 -8.72
CA VAL A 152 20.90 -10.72 -8.97
C VAL A 152 21.49 -9.54 -9.75
N LEU A 153 20.77 -9.07 -10.78
CA LEU A 153 20.97 -7.74 -11.37
C LEU A 153 20.03 -6.73 -10.70
N LEU A 154 20.57 -5.58 -10.29
CA LEU A 154 19.79 -4.47 -9.76
C LEU A 154 19.45 -3.50 -10.90
N ILE A 155 18.16 -3.26 -11.14
CA ILE A 155 17.70 -2.41 -12.25
C ILE A 155 17.34 -1.03 -11.68
N GLY A 156 18.03 0.00 -12.14
CA GLY A 156 18.05 1.35 -11.56
C GLY A 156 19.20 1.54 -10.57
N ALA A 157 20.24 2.25 -10.98
CA ALA A 157 21.39 2.64 -10.17
C ALA A 157 21.15 3.95 -9.38
N GLY A 158 19.90 4.22 -9.01
CA GLY A 158 19.50 5.37 -8.19
C GLY A 158 19.70 5.12 -6.69
N GLN A 159 19.23 6.05 -5.85
CA GLN A 159 19.34 5.96 -4.39
C GLN A 159 18.74 4.66 -3.82
N ALA A 160 17.56 4.24 -4.29
CA ALA A 160 16.94 2.98 -3.88
C ALA A 160 17.81 1.76 -4.24
N GLY A 161 18.34 1.70 -5.46
CA GLY A 161 19.29 0.65 -5.87
C GLY A 161 20.57 0.64 -5.03
N VAL A 162 21.09 1.81 -4.65
CA VAL A 162 22.24 1.96 -3.74
C VAL A 162 21.93 1.41 -2.34
N LEU A 163 20.76 1.74 -1.78
CA LEU A 163 20.34 1.23 -0.46
C LEU A 163 20.16 -0.29 -0.49
N VAL A 164 19.50 -0.82 -1.52
CA VAL A 164 19.29 -2.26 -1.71
C VAL A 164 20.60 -3.01 -1.90
N ALA A 165 21.56 -2.46 -2.67
CA ALA A 165 22.90 -3.05 -2.81
C ALA A 165 23.65 -3.12 -1.46
N ARG A 166 23.50 -2.10 -0.59
CA ARG A 166 24.10 -2.08 0.75
C ARG A 166 23.45 -3.10 1.68
N GLU A 167 22.12 -3.18 1.70
CA GLU A 167 21.40 -4.09 2.58
C GLU A 167 21.60 -5.55 2.16
N LEU A 168 21.59 -5.87 0.86
CA LEU A 168 21.99 -7.19 0.35
C LEU A 168 23.44 -7.54 0.68
N ALA A 169 24.35 -6.55 0.70
CA ALA A 169 25.73 -6.77 1.12
C ALA A 169 25.88 -6.99 2.64
N ALA A 170 24.97 -6.42 3.46
CA ALA A 170 24.90 -6.55 4.91
C ALA A 170 24.12 -7.81 5.37
N ARG A 171 23.26 -8.36 4.52
CA ARG A 171 22.42 -9.55 4.78
C ARG A 171 22.78 -10.78 3.91
N PRO A 172 23.99 -11.38 4.08
CA PRO A 172 24.36 -12.66 3.48
C PRO A 172 23.34 -13.80 3.65
N ASP A 173 22.57 -13.76 4.74
CA ASP A 173 21.56 -14.75 5.12
C ASP A 173 20.39 -14.85 4.13
N LEU A 174 20.17 -13.82 3.30
CA LEU A 174 19.13 -13.85 2.25
C LEU A 174 19.51 -14.71 1.04
N GLY A 175 20.75 -15.20 0.94
CA GLY A 175 21.21 -16.04 -0.18
C GLY A 175 21.31 -15.34 -1.54
N LEU A 176 21.13 -14.02 -1.58
CA LEU A 176 21.18 -13.18 -2.79
C LEU A 176 22.54 -12.48 -2.92
N GLU A 177 23.12 -12.46 -4.13
CA GLU A 177 24.30 -11.67 -4.47
C GLU A 177 23.98 -10.62 -5.54
N ALA A 178 24.05 -9.33 -5.21
CA ALA A 178 23.97 -8.26 -6.20
C ALA A 178 25.29 -8.17 -7.01
N VAL A 179 25.25 -8.55 -8.29
CA VAL A 179 26.45 -8.65 -9.14
C VAL A 179 26.77 -7.34 -9.85
N ALA A 180 25.74 -6.62 -10.31
CA ALA A 180 25.87 -5.40 -11.09
C ALA A 180 24.57 -4.60 -11.14
N PHE A 181 24.68 -3.35 -11.55
CA PHE A 181 23.57 -2.48 -11.92
C PHE A 181 23.29 -2.51 -13.43
N ILE A 182 22.02 -2.30 -13.78
CA ILE A 182 21.52 -1.95 -15.10
C ILE A 182 20.80 -0.61 -14.97
N ASP A 183 21.09 0.38 -15.81
CA ASP A 183 20.41 1.69 -15.78
C ASP A 183 20.33 2.25 -17.21
N ASP A 184 19.18 2.83 -17.58
CA ASP A 184 18.96 3.39 -18.91
C ASP A 184 19.60 4.79 -19.08
N ASP A 185 20.02 5.43 -17.98
CA ASP A 185 20.85 6.64 -18.00
C ASP A 185 22.27 6.30 -18.49
N ARG A 186 22.56 6.72 -19.73
CA ARG A 186 23.85 6.50 -20.41
C ARG A 186 25.04 7.07 -19.64
N ASN A 187 24.86 8.12 -18.82
CA ASN A 187 25.94 8.73 -18.05
C ASN A 187 26.44 7.81 -16.91
N LYS A 188 25.60 6.87 -16.45
CA LYS A 188 25.96 5.91 -15.41
C LYS A 188 26.65 4.66 -15.96
N VAL A 189 26.49 4.36 -17.25
CA VAL A 189 27.03 3.12 -17.85
C VAL A 189 28.56 3.12 -17.76
N GLY A 190 29.14 2.01 -17.28
CA GLY A 190 30.57 1.88 -17.02
C GLY A 190 31.04 2.43 -15.66
N MET A 191 30.22 3.23 -14.95
CA MET A 191 30.56 3.69 -13.60
C MET A 191 30.56 2.54 -12.59
N ARG A 192 31.18 2.78 -11.42
CA ARG A 192 31.07 1.91 -10.24
C ARG A 192 30.30 2.62 -9.13
N ILE A 193 29.15 2.07 -8.75
CA ILE A 193 28.23 2.63 -7.76
C ILE A 193 28.15 1.67 -6.57
N SER A 194 28.45 2.16 -5.36
CA SER A 194 28.63 1.35 -4.14
C SER A 194 29.49 0.08 -4.33
N GLY A 195 30.51 0.17 -5.18
CA GLY A 195 31.43 -0.93 -5.51
C GLY A 195 30.99 -1.84 -6.66
N LEU A 196 29.72 -1.85 -7.05
CA LEU A 196 29.19 -2.64 -8.18
C LEU A 196 29.31 -1.87 -9.50
N PRO A 197 29.61 -2.53 -10.63
CA PRO A 197 29.64 -1.89 -11.95
C PRO A 197 28.22 -1.68 -12.50
N VAL A 198 28.00 -0.61 -13.26
CA VAL A 198 26.83 -0.43 -14.13
C VAL A 198 27.18 -1.01 -15.50
N LEU A 199 26.63 -2.18 -15.85
CA LEU A 199 27.08 -2.94 -17.04
C LEU A 199 26.42 -2.51 -18.35
N GLY A 200 25.34 -1.73 -18.30
CA GLY A 200 24.64 -1.25 -19.49
C GLY A 200 23.21 -0.83 -19.22
N THR A 201 22.51 -0.50 -20.29
CA THR A 201 21.07 -0.23 -20.33
C THR A 201 20.26 -1.52 -20.37
N THR A 202 18.97 -1.42 -20.09
CA THR A 202 18.00 -2.53 -20.13
C THR A 202 17.93 -3.23 -21.49
N ALA A 203 18.27 -2.55 -22.58
CA ALA A 203 18.38 -3.14 -23.91
C ALA A 203 19.44 -4.26 -24.00
N LYS A 204 20.51 -4.19 -23.17
CA LYS A 204 21.55 -5.22 -23.06
C LYS A 204 21.30 -6.24 -21.94
N LEU A 205 20.14 -6.20 -21.27
CA LEU A 205 19.85 -7.04 -20.10
C LEU A 205 19.98 -8.54 -20.40
N VAL A 206 19.52 -9.00 -21.56
CA VAL A 206 19.61 -10.40 -22.00
C VAL A 206 21.07 -10.85 -22.18
N GLU A 207 21.89 -10.01 -22.81
CA GLU A 207 23.33 -10.22 -23.04
C GLU A 207 24.07 -10.30 -21.69
N ILE A 208 23.85 -9.31 -20.83
CA ILE A 208 24.53 -9.16 -19.55
C ILE A 208 24.15 -10.29 -18.58
N ALA A 209 22.87 -10.68 -18.51
CA ALA A 209 22.42 -11.76 -17.65
C ALA A 209 23.04 -13.11 -18.03
N ARG A 210 23.10 -13.43 -19.34
CA ARG A 210 23.80 -14.61 -19.86
C ARG A 210 25.30 -14.56 -19.52
N ALA A 211 25.96 -13.44 -19.79
CA ALA A 211 27.40 -13.24 -19.54
C ALA A 211 27.78 -13.29 -18.05
N LYS A 212 26.85 -12.96 -17.13
CA LYS A 212 27.07 -13.00 -15.67
C LYS A 212 26.42 -14.20 -14.96
N ARG A 213 25.76 -15.10 -15.69
CA ARG A 213 25.01 -16.26 -15.17
C ARG A 213 23.98 -15.88 -14.09
N VAL A 214 23.25 -14.81 -14.35
CA VAL A 214 22.23 -14.24 -13.46
C VAL A 214 20.90 -14.97 -13.66
N ARG A 215 20.23 -15.36 -12.57
CA ARG A 215 18.89 -15.97 -12.60
C ARG A 215 17.78 -15.04 -12.09
N ARG A 216 18.13 -13.97 -11.36
CA ARG A 216 17.16 -13.00 -10.83
C ARG A 216 17.45 -11.56 -11.24
N ALA A 217 16.41 -10.77 -11.42
CA ALA A 217 16.46 -9.33 -11.55
C ALA A 217 15.62 -8.68 -10.44
N LEU A 218 16.11 -7.58 -9.88
CA LEU A 218 15.42 -6.81 -8.86
C LEU A 218 15.24 -5.37 -9.36
N ILE A 219 13.98 -4.99 -9.58
CA ILE A 219 13.62 -3.62 -9.98
C ILE A 219 13.75 -2.73 -8.74
N THR A 220 14.71 -1.81 -8.82
CA THR A 220 15.05 -0.82 -7.78
C THR A 220 14.93 0.62 -8.29
N ILE A 221 14.17 0.83 -9.37
CA ILE A 221 13.79 2.15 -9.87
C ILE A 221 12.66 2.69 -9.00
N ALA A 222 12.98 3.70 -8.18
CA ALA A 222 12.13 4.20 -7.10
C ALA A 222 10.73 4.70 -7.52
N ASN A 223 10.64 5.35 -8.69
CA ASN A 223 9.42 5.87 -9.32
C ASN A 223 9.38 5.46 -10.80
N ALA A 224 9.49 4.17 -11.12
CA ALA A 224 9.34 3.72 -12.51
C ALA A 224 7.89 3.88 -13.01
N SER A 225 7.74 4.23 -14.29
CA SER A 225 6.43 4.16 -14.94
C SER A 225 5.98 2.70 -15.05
N GLY A 226 4.66 2.47 -15.09
CA GLY A 226 4.11 1.13 -15.30
C GLY A 226 4.47 0.55 -16.67
N ALA A 227 4.70 1.42 -17.67
CA ALA A 227 5.23 1.04 -18.97
C ALA A 227 6.68 0.56 -18.88
N ASP A 228 7.53 1.17 -18.03
CA ASP A 228 8.90 0.71 -17.79
C ASP A 228 8.95 -0.59 -16.99
N ILE A 229 8.15 -0.71 -15.93
CA ILE A 229 8.08 -1.96 -15.14
C ILE A 229 7.64 -3.13 -16.04
N ARG A 230 6.59 -2.92 -16.85
CA ARG A 230 6.13 -3.83 -17.91
C ARG A 230 7.25 -4.18 -18.89
N ARG A 231 7.92 -3.18 -19.47
CA ARG A 231 9.02 -3.33 -20.44
C ARG A 231 10.17 -4.14 -19.85
N ILE A 232 10.58 -3.82 -18.63
CA ILE A 232 11.65 -4.50 -17.90
C ILE A 232 11.27 -5.95 -17.58
N ALA A 233 10.07 -6.19 -17.05
CA ALA A 233 9.59 -7.54 -16.74
C ALA A 233 9.49 -8.42 -17.99
N MET A 234 9.01 -7.87 -19.12
CA MET A 234 8.96 -8.57 -20.41
C MET A 234 10.37 -8.94 -20.91
N LEU A 235 11.34 -8.01 -20.84
CA LEU A 235 12.73 -8.25 -21.22
C LEU A 235 13.40 -9.31 -20.32
N CYS A 236 13.14 -9.28 -19.01
CA CYS A 236 13.65 -10.28 -18.08
C CYS A 236 13.02 -11.65 -18.33
N LYS A 237 11.71 -11.73 -18.56
CA LYS A 237 11.01 -12.98 -18.86
C LYS A 237 11.51 -13.62 -20.16
N GLY A 238 11.68 -12.84 -21.22
CA GLY A 238 12.29 -13.29 -22.48
C GLY A 238 13.75 -13.74 -22.36
N ALA A 239 14.43 -13.38 -21.27
CA ALA A 239 15.77 -13.87 -20.93
C ALA A 239 15.78 -15.09 -19.99
N GLY A 240 14.61 -15.53 -19.49
CA GLY A 240 14.51 -16.60 -18.50
C GLY A 240 14.86 -16.17 -17.07
N ILE A 241 14.66 -14.89 -16.73
CA ILE A 241 15.06 -14.28 -15.45
C ILE A 241 13.84 -14.04 -14.56
N ASP A 242 13.88 -14.59 -13.34
CA ASP A 242 12.90 -14.32 -12.27
C ASP A 242 12.97 -12.83 -11.87
N THR A 243 11.85 -12.11 -12.00
CA THR A 243 11.80 -10.65 -11.88
C THR A 243 11.03 -10.24 -10.63
N LYS A 244 11.72 -9.58 -9.70
CA LYS A 244 11.15 -9.09 -8.45
C LYS A 244 11.25 -7.58 -8.37
N ILE A 245 10.44 -6.98 -7.51
CA ILE A 245 10.36 -5.54 -7.28
C ILE A 245 10.30 -5.26 -5.77
N ILE A 246 10.83 -4.11 -5.37
CA ILE A 246 10.62 -3.53 -4.04
C ILE A 246 9.58 -2.41 -4.17
N PRO A 247 8.45 -2.46 -3.43
CA PRO A 247 7.44 -1.41 -3.44
C PRO A 247 7.98 -0.01 -3.05
N GLY A 248 7.17 1.02 -3.34
CA GLY A 248 7.60 2.42 -3.42
C GLY A 248 8.25 3.05 -2.17
N ILE A 249 8.90 4.19 -2.42
CA ILE A 249 9.85 4.89 -1.53
C ILE A 249 9.37 5.06 -0.08
N TYR A 250 8.09 5.32 0.14
CA TYR A 250 7.52 5.60 1.47
C TYR A 250 7.58 4.42 2.46
N GLU A 251 7.97 3.21 2.01
CA GLU A 251 8.25 2.08 2.90
C GLU A 251 9.72 2.01 3.37
N ILE A 252 10.57 2.91 2.87
CA ILE A 252 11.94 3.17 3.35
C ILE A 252 11.85 4.18 4.51
N VAL A 253 11.41 3.72 5.67
CA VAL A 253 11.28 4.56 6.87
C VAL A 253 12.66 4.67 7.56
N GLY A 254 13.40 5.72 7.21
CA GLY A 254 14.77 5.98 7.69
C GLY A 254 15.85 5.35 6.80
N ASP A 255 17.09 5.24 7.33
CA ASP A 255 18.25 4.73 6.57
C ASP A 255 18.20 3.22 6.22
N SER A 256 17.10 2.51 6.55
CA SER A 256 16.97 1.06 6.40
C SER A 256 15.85 0.65 5.43
N VAL A 257 16.17 -0.23 4.47
CA VAL A 257 15.19 -0.83 3.55
C VAL A 257 14.73 -2.18 4.09
N ASN A 258 13.41 -2.37 4.24
CA ASN A 258 12.88 -3.64 4.71
C ASN A 258 12.78 -4.68 3.57
N LEU A 259 13.88 -5.42 3.34
CA LEU A 259 13.97 -6.44 2.28
C LEU A 259 12.98 -7.62 2.43
N SER A 260 12.24 -7.75 3.54
CA SER A 260 11.16 -8.74 3.66
C SER A 260 10.01 -8.51 2.67
N ARG A 261 9.99 -7.36 1.97
CA ARG A 261 8.96 -6.95 1.00
C ARG A 261 9.36 -7.14 -0.47
N ILE A 262 10.49 -7.80 -0.76
CA ILE A 262 10.84 -8.23 -2.12
C ILE A 262 9.77 -9.22 -2.60
N ARG A 263 9.00 -8.84 -3.63
CA ARG A 263 7.95 -9.67 -4.22
C ARG A 263 8.06 -9.74 -5.74
N GLU A 264 7.33 -10.66 -6.35
CA GLU A 264 7.16 -10.70 -7.81
C GLU A 264 6.46 -9.43 -8.32
N VAL A 265 6.72 -9.09 -9.58
CA VAL A 265 6.04 -8.00 -10.27
C VAL A 265 4.56 -8.35 -10.43
N ALA A 266 3.69 -7.50 -9.91
CA ALA A 266 2.25 -7.68 -9.88
C ALA A 266 1.56 -6.73 -10.87
N ILE A 267 0.30 -7.01 -11.23
CA ILE A 267 -0.43 -6.24 -12.25
C ILE A 267 -0.66 -4.79 -11.81
N GLU A 268 -0.70 -4.55 -10.50
CA GLU A 268 -0.74 -3.25 -9.86
C GLU A 268 0.47 -2.36 -10.25
N ASP A 269 1.66 -2.96 -10.41
CA ASP A 269 2.89 -2.24 -10.77
C ASP A 269 2.88 -1.82 -12.26
N LEU A 270 2.31 -2.65 -13.13
CA LEU A 270 2.19 -2.40 -14.58
C LEU A 270 1.23 -1.25 -14.92
N LEU A 271 0.47 -0.75 -13.94
CA LEU A 271 -0.44 0.38 -14.07
C LEU A 271 0.18 1.72 -13.68
N GLY A 272 1.37 1.73 -13.06
CA GLY A 272 2.26 2.88 -13.08
C GLY A 272 1.78 4.16 -12.41
N ARG A 273 0.83 4.08 -11.48
CA ARG A 273 0.27 5.25 -10.80
C ARG A 273 1.29 5.82 -9.81
N GLU A 274 1.53 7.12 -9.88
CA GLU A 274 2.35 7.81 -8.88
C GLU A 274 1.77 7.66 -7.48
N PRO A 275 2.59 7.51 -6.42
CA PRO A 275 2.12 7.54 -5.04
C PRO A 275 1.26 8.77 -4.73
N VAL A 276 0.29 8.64 -3.82
CA VAL A 276 -0.46 9.78 -3.30
C VAL A 276 0.37 10.49 -2.25
N GLN A 277 0.56 11.80 -2.43
CA GLN A 277 1.06 12.70 -1.39
C GLN A 277 -0.11 13.08 -0.48
N LEU A 278 0.01 12.87 0.82
CA LEU A 278 -1.05 13.16 1.80
C LEU A 278 -0.68 14.35 2.67
N ASP A 279 -1.66 15.19 2.97
CA ASP A 279 -1.63 16.13 4.07
C ASP A 279 -1.83 15.35 5.37
N ALA A 280 -0.74 14.75 5.85
CA ALA A 280 -0.74 13.92 7.05
C ALA A 280 -1.08 14.72 8.32
N GLU A 281 -0.86 16.04 8.32
CA GLU A 281 -1.22 16.93 9.43
C GLU A 281 -2.73 17.14 9.48
N ALA A 282 -3.38 17.49 8.35
CA ALA A 282 -4.83 17.61 8.29
C ALA A 282 -5.55 16.29 8.58
N ILE A 283 -5.03 15.16 8.08
CA ILE A 283 -5.60 13.83 8.37
C ILE A 283 -5.40 13.47 9.85
N SER A 284 -4.24 13.77 10.45
CA SER A 284 -4.03 13.55 11.88
C SER A 284 -4.95 14.45 12.73
N ALA A 285 -5.13 15.72 12.39
CA ALA A 285 -6.02 16.63 13.11
C ALA A 285 -7.50 16.19 13.07
N GLY A 286 -7.93 15.53 12.00
CA GLY A 286 -9.28 14.99 11.86
C GLY A 286 -9.53 13.64 12.56
N LEU A 287 -8.49 12.84 12.84
CA LEU A 287 -8.63 11.45 13.30
C LEU A 287 -7.95 11.14 14.66
N ARG A 288 -6.92 11.89 15.03
CA ARG A 288 -6.17 11.69 16.29
C ARG A 288 -7.08 11.92 17.50
N ASP A 289 -6.98 11.02 18.48
CA ASP A 289 -7.75 11.07 19.73
C ASP A 289 -9.29 11.08 19.57
N ARG A 290 -9.79 10.83 18.35
CA ARG A 290 -11.23 10.68 18.04
C ARG A 290 -11.69 9.23 18.18
N VAL A 291 -12.99 9.05 18.42
CA VAL A 291 -13.68 7.78 18.19
C VAL A 291 -14.09 7.69 16.72
N VAL A 292 -13.49 6.75 15.98
CA VAL A 292 -13.75 6.53 14.55
C VAL A 292 -14.51 5.23 14.36
N MET A 293 -15.55 5.22 13.54
CA MET A 293 -16.30 4.02 13.14
C MET A 293 -16.12 3.75 11.65
N VAL A 294 -15.90 2.49 11.27
CA VAL A 294 -15.89 2.04 9.87
C VAL A 294 -16.94 0.94 9.70
N THR A 295 -17.94 1.14 8.85
CA THR A 295 -18.94 0.11 8.53
C THR A 295 -18.59 -0.63 7.24
N GLY A 296 -18.75 -1.95 7.22
CA GLY A 296 -18.21 -2.79 6.15
C GLY A 296 -16.71 -3.06 6.36
N ALA A 297 -16.26 -3.12 7.62
CA ALA A 297 -14.86 -3.20 8.01
C ALA A 297 -14.13 -4.45 7.50
N GLY A 298 -14.85 -5.54 7.19
CA GLY A 298 -14.28 -6.73 6.56
C GLY A 298 -14.15 -6.63 5.03
N GLY A 299 -14.77 -5.63 4.41
CA GLY A 299 -14.68 -5.39 2.96
C GLY A 299 -13.32 -4.87 2.50
N SER A 300 -13.00 -5.02 1.21
CA SER A 300 -11.67 -4.65 0.67
C SER A 300 -11.30 -3.17 0.82
N ILE A 301 -12.28 -2.26 0.94
CA ILE A 301 -12.06 -0.82 1.22
C ILE A 301 -12.16 -0.54 2.71
N GLY A 302 -13.16 -1.12 3.41
CA GLY A 302 -13.33 -0.92 4.85
C GLY A 302 -12.12 -1.39 5.66
N SER A 303 -11.58 -2.57 5.35
CA SER A 303 -10.39 -3.11 6.03
C SER A 303 -9.16 -2.22 5.84
N GLU A 304 -8.97 -1.67 4.64
CA GLU A 304 -7.87 -0.75 4.37
C GLU A 304 -8.07 0.61 5.04
N LEU A 305 -9.29 1.15 5.05
CA LEU A 305 -9.61 2.34 5.85
C LEU A 305 -9.27 2.10 7.33
N CYS A 306 -9.54 0.91 7.87
CA CYS A 306 -9.16 0.57 9.24
C CYS A 306 -7.63 0.55 9.44
N ARG A 307 -6.86 -0.06 8.52
CA ARG A 307 -5.38 0.00 8.53
C ARG A 307 -4.84 1.43 8.48
N GLN A 308 -5.38 2.26 7.58
CA GLN A 308 -4.90 3.63 7.42
C GLN A 308 -5.32 4.51 8.60
N VAL A 309 -6.53 4.37 9.15
CA VAL A 309 -6.99 5.11 10.34
C VAL A 309 -6.14 4.78 11.57
N CYS A 310 -5.80 3.51 11.83
CA CYS A 310 -4.94 3.12 12.96
C CYS A 310 -3.59 3.87 12.99
N ARG A 311 -3.04 4.23 11.82
CA ARG A 311 -1.75 4.96 11.71
C ARG A 311 -1.81 6.39 12.25
N PHE A 312 -2.98 7.01 12.35
CA PHE A 312 -3.14 8.40 12.81
C PHE A 312 -3.42 8.53 14.32
N GLY A 313 -3.50 7.41 15.05
CA GLY A 313 -3.70 7.40 16.50
C GLY A 313 -5.11 7.80 16.96
N PRO A 314 -6.17 7.09 16.53
CA PRO A 314 -7.52 7.31 17.05
C PRO A 314 -7.62 6.86 18.52
N LYS A 315 -8.48 7.51 19.29
CA LYS A 315 -8.79 7.12 20.68
C LYS A 315 -9.53 5.78 20.74
N ARG A 316 -10.32 5.47 19.72
CA ARG A 316 -10.91 4.13 19.49
C ARG A 316 -11.27 3.96 18.02
N LEU A 317 -11.01 2.79 17.46
CA LEU A 317 -11.48 2.37 16.13
C LEU A 317 -12.55 1.28 16.28
N ILE A 318 -13.78 1.58 15.86
CA ILE A 318 -14.92 0.67 15.90
C ILE A 318 -15.06 0.01 14.52
N LEU A 319 -14.91 -1.31 14.48
CA LEU A 319 -15.00 -2.12 13.26
C LEU A 319 -16.41 -2.70 13.16
N VAL A 320 -17.28 -2.14 12.32
CA VAL A 320 -18.67 -2.61 12.15
C VAL A 320 -18.79 -3.45 10.87
N GLU A 321 -19.28 -4.67 10.99
CA GLU A 321 -19.39 -5.62 9.87
C GLU A 321 -20.48 -6.67 10.16
N ARG A 322 -21.14 -7.19 9.11
CA ARG A 322 -22.14 -8.25 9.22
C ARG A 322 -21.52 -9.63 9.09
N PHE A 323 -20.45 -9.78 8.29
CA PHE A 323 -19.80 -11.06 8.06
C PHE A 323 -18.65 -11.31 9.06
N GLU A 324 -18.97 -12.08 10.12
CA GLU A 324 -18.09 -12.48 11.23
C GLU A 324 -16.65 -12.80 10.80
N ASN A 325 -16.43 -13.72 9.86
CA ASN A 325 -15.09 -14.17 9.49
C ASN A 325 -14.20 -13.03 8.94
N ALA A 326 -14.77 -12.10 8.16
CA ALA A 326 -14.00 -10.96 7.66
C ALA A 326 -13.74 -9.90 8.74
N LEU A 327 -14.64 -9.77 9.73
CA LEU A 327 -14.42 -8.94 10.91
C LEU A 327 -13.32 -9.52 11.82
N PHE A 328 -13.33 -10.84 12.04
CA PHE A 328 -12.32 -11.55 12.83
C PHE A 328 -10.92 -11.37 12.22
N GLU A 329 -10.78 -11.57 10.90
CA GLU A 329 -9.49 -11.44 10.22
C GLU A 329 -8.91 -10.03 10.33
N ILE A 330 -9.69 -8.98 10.02
CA ILE A 330 -9.18 -7.59 10.12
C ILE A 330 -8.93 -7.17 11.58
N HIS A 331 -9.74 -7.63 12.53
CA HIS A 331 -9.51 -7.38 13.95
C HIS A 331 -8.19 -8.02 14.42
N ARG A 332 -7.97 -9.30 14.09
CA ARG A 332 -6.74 -10.04 14.42
C ARG A 332 -5.51 -9.39 13.78
N GLU A 333 -5.60 -8.99 12.52
CA GLU A 333 -4.53 -8.28 11.81
C GLU A 333 -4.15 -6.98 12.53
N LEU A 334 -5.14 -6.10 12.80
CA LEU A 334 -4.87 -4.79 13.38
C LEU A 334 -4.39 -4.85 14.83
N VAL A 335 -4.88 -5.79 15.64
CA VAL A 335 -4.38 -6.02 17.00
C VAL A 335 -2.92 -6.50 16.98
N GLY A 336 -2.54 -7.34 16.01
CA GLY A 336 -1.15 -7.75 15.82
C GLY A 336 -0.22 -6.63 15.36
N LEU A 337 -0.71 -5.71 14.53
CA LEU A 337 0.05 -4.55 14.01
C LEU A 337 0.10 -3.37 14.99
N HIS A 338 -0.94 -3.19 15.81
CA HIS A 338 -1.10 -2.05 16.72
C HIS A 338 -1.56 -2.50 18.13
N PRO A 339 -0.74 -3.23 18.92
CA PRO A 339 -1.16 -3.83 20.20
C PRO A 339 -1.61 -2.84 21.28
N SER A 340 -1.30 -1.55 21.13
CA SER A 340 -1.71 -0.47 22.06
C SER A 340 -2.91 0.35 21.58
N ALA A 341 -3.47 0.06 20.40
CA ALA A 341 -4.65 0.75 19.89
C ALA A 341 -5.94 0.16 20.46
N ALA A 342 -6.90 1.00 20.84
CA ALA A 342 -8.22 0.56 21.26
C ALA A 342 -9.08 0.21 20.03
N ILE A 343 -9.10 -1.07 19.66
CA ILE A 343 -9.83 -1.59 18.50
C ILE A 343 -11.04 -2.39 18.99
N ASP A 344 -12.22 -2.11 18.44
CA ASP A 344 -13.49 -2.59 18.96
C ASP A 344 -14.35 -3.28 17.86
N PRO A 345 -14.33 -4.62 17.76
CA PRO A 345 -15.08 -5.36 16.74
C PRO A 345 -16.55 -5.53 17.10
N ARG A 346 -17.44 -5.07 16.21
CA ARG A 346 -18.89 -5.08 16.40
C ARG A 346 -19.61 -5.76 15.23
N ILE A 347 -20.12 -6.96 15.49
CA ILE A 347 -21.05 -7.62 14.56
C ILE A 347 -22.39 -6.85 14.57
N ALA A 348 -22.78 -6.34 13.39
CA ALA A 348 -24.08 -5.70 13.16
C ALA A 348 -24.41 -5.63 11.66
N ASP A 349 -25.69 -5.70 11.32
CA ASP A 349 -26.19 -5.25 10.01
C ASP A 349 -26.43 -3.73 10.07
N VAL A 350 -25.98 -3.00 9.04
CA VAL A 350 -26.28 -1.56 8.89
C VAL A 350 -27.76 -1.28 8.64
N CYS A 351 -28.54 -2.29 8.27
CA CYS A 351 -29.99 -2.20 8.11
C CYS A 351 -30.75 -2.33 9.44
N ASP A 352 -30.13 -2.85 10.51
CA ASP A 352 -30.76 -2.94 11.83
C ASP A 352 -30.66 -1.60 12.56
N ALA A 353 -31.70 -0.79 12.42
CA ALA A 353 -31.78 0.53 13.04
C ALA A 353 -31.72 0.49 14.58
N ARG A 354 -32.12 -0.61 15.24
CA ARG A 354 -32.01 -0.74 16.70
C ARG A 354 -30.56 -1.01 17.08
N ARG A 355 -29.90 -1.96 16.40
CA ARG A 355 -28.49 -2.30 16.68
C ARG A 355 -27.54 -1.15 16.35
N VAL A 356 -27.77 -0.43 15.25
CA VAL A 356 -26.98 0.76 14.91
C VAL A 356 -27.17 1.87 15.97
N GLN A 357 -28.40 2.14 16.42
CA GLN A 357 -28.66 3.15 17.46
C GLN A 357 -28.03 2.77 18.82
N GLN A 358 -28.04 1.48 19.19
CA GLN A 358 -27.30 0.98 20.36
C GLN A 358 -25.81 1.33 20.27
N LEU A 359 -25.14 0.92 19.19
CA LEU A 359 -23.69 1.15 19.01
C LEU A 359 -23.33 2.65 19.03
N PHE A 360 -24.15 3.52 18.45
CA PHE A 360 -23.92 4.97 18.52
C PHE A 360 -24.15 5.52 19.94
N SER A 361 -25.13 5.00 20.69
CA SER A 361 -25.39 5.42 22.07
C SER A 361 -24.29 5.00 23.05
N GLU A 362 -23.79 3.76 22.90
CA GLU A 362 -22.76 3.12 23.72
C GLU A 362 -21.36 3.68 23.45
N LEU A 363 -21.01 3.85 22.17
CA LEU A 363 -19.62 4.09 21.74
C LEU A 363 -19.36 5.52 21.26
N ARG A 364 -20.41 6.30 20.95
CA ARG A 364 -20.34 7.73 20.56
C ARG A 364 -19.28 8.04 19.49
N PRO A 365 -19.40 7.47 18.27
CA PRO A 365 -18.47 7.75 17.17
C PRO A 365 -18.56 9.21 16.70
N GLU A 366 -17.40 9.84 16.55
CA GLU A 366 -17.26 11.23 16.11
C GLU A 366 -17.02 11.34 14.60
N VAL A 367 -16.42 10.32 13.99
CA VAL A 367 -16.16 10.22 12.55
C VAL A 367 -16.62 8.85 12.06
N VAL A 368 -17.42 8.81 10.99
CA VAL A 368 -18.00 7.57 10.44
C VAL A 368 -17.61 7.40 8.97
N PHE A 369 -16.91 6.31 8.63
CA PHE A 369 -16.64 5.90 7.25
C PHE A 369 -17.61 4.79 6.83
N HIS A 370 -18.54 5.10 5.94
CA HIS A 370 -19.58 4.18 5.51
C HIS A 370 -19.19 3.48 4.19
N ALA A 371 -18.58 2.29 4.32
CA ALA A 371 -18.13 1.43 3.22
C ALA A 371 -18.99 0.17 3.01
N ALA A 372 -20.07 -0.02 3.77
CA ALA A 372 -20.94 -1.19 3.68
C ALA A 372 -21.89 -1.08 2.46
N ALA A 373 -21.71 -1.93 1.44
CA ALA A 373 -22.57 -1.98 0.26
C ALA A 373 -22.48 -3.31 -0.50
N HIS A 374 -23.56 -3.70 -1.18
CA HIS A 374 -23.52 -4.70 -2.25
C HIS A 374 -23.06 -4.07 -3.57
N LYS A 375 -21.91 -4.53 -4.10
CA LYS A 375 -21.24 -3.96 -5.28
C LYS A 375 -21.40 -4.72 -6.61
N HIS A 376 -21.89 -5.96 -6.58
CA HIS A 376 -21.85 -6.85 -7.76
C HIS A 376 -23.02 -6.58 -8.72
N VAL A 377 -22.78 -5.82 -9.78
CA VAL A 377 -23.80 -5.42 -10.77
C VAL A 377 -24.69 -6.59 -11.23
N PRO A 378 -24.16 -7.75 -11.72
CA PRO A 378 -25.03 -8.84 -12.15
C PRO A 378 -25.89 -9.43 -11.03
N MET A 379 -25.38 -9.53 -9.80
CA MET A 379 -26.16 -10.02 -8.67
C MET A 379 -27.30 -9.08 -8.30
N MET A 380 -27.09 -7.76 -8.42
CA MET A 380 -28.06 -6.73 -8.05
C MET A 380 -29.09 -6.43 -9.15
N GLU A 381 -28.82 -6.76 -10.42
CA GLU A 381 -29.87 -6.81 -11.46
C GLU A 381 -30.88 -7.94 -11.18
N HIS A 382 -30.41 -9.09 -10.65
CA HIS A 382 -31.27 -10.21 -10.25
C HIS A 382 -31.95 -10.00 -8.89
N ASN A 383 -31.28 -9.30 -7.95
CA ASN A 383 -31.76 -9.05 -6.59
C ASN A 383 -31.96 -7.55 -6.32
N PRO A 384 -32.86 -6.86 -7.04
CA PRO A 384 -32.98 -5.41 -6.96
C PRO A 384 -33.55 -4.92 -5.62
N GLY A 385 -34.41 -5.71 -4.97
CA GLY A 385 -34.92 -5.39 -3.62
C GLY A 385 -33.79 -5.33 -2.59
N GLU A 386 -32.88 -6.30 -2.61
CA GLU A 386 -31.72 -6.35 -1.70
C GLU A 386 -30.68 -5.26 -2.00
N ALA A 387 -30.55 -4.86 -3.26
CA ALA A 387 -29.76 -3.69 -3.64
C ALA A 387 -30.32 -2.40 -3.00
N ILE A 388 -31.65 -2.24 -2.97
CA ILE A 388 -32.31 -1.10 -2.31
C ILE A 388 -32.19 -1.20 -0.78
N LYS A 389 -32.54 -2.33 -0.17
CA LYS A 389 -32.45 -2.52 1.29
C LYS A 389 -31.02 -2.26 1.79
N ASN A 390 -30.03 -2.97 1.26
CA ASN A 390 -28.66 -2.87 1.77
C ASN A 390 -27.99 -1.53 1.44
N ASN A 391 -28.16 -0.98 0.22
CA ASN A 391 -27.42 0.22 -0.17
C ASN A 391 -28.17 1.53 0.11
N VAL A 392 -29.52 1.53 0.10
CA VAL A 392 -30.32 2.73 0.40
C VAL A 392 -30.70 2.73 1.88
N ASN A 393 -31.44 1.74 2.38
CA ASN A 393 -31.86 1.72 3.80
C ASN A 393 -30.66 1.66 4.74
N GLY A 394 -29.68 0.79 4.45
CA GLY A 394 -28.43 0.71 5.20
C GLY A 394 -27.61 2.01 5.23
N THR A 395 -27.69 2.86 4.18
CA THR A 395 -27.09 4.21 4.25
C THR A 395 -27.94 5.12 5.13
N ILE A 396 -29.26 5.15 4.94
CA ILE A 396 -30.21 6.01 5.68
C ILE A 396 -30.09 5.78 7.19
N VAL A 397 -30.15 4.52 7.62
CA VAL A 397 -30.09 4.12 9.03
C VAL A 397 -28.83 4.63 9.72
N VAL A 398 -27.64 4.45 9.12
CA VAL A 398 -26.38 4.91 9.72
C VAL A 398 -26.23 6.44 9.62
N ALA A 399 -26.68 7.05 8.52
CA ALA A 399 -26.62 8.50 8.32
C ALA A 399 -27.53 9.27 9.30
N GLU A 400 -28.80 8.88 9.43
CA GLU A 400 -29.73 9.50 10.39
C GLU A 400 -29.33 9.23 11.85
N THR A 401 -28.68 8.10 12.13
CA THR A 401 -28.14 7.84 13.47
C THR A 401 -26.91 8.71 13.75
N ALA A 402 -26.03 8.94 12.76
CA ALA A 402 -24.88 9.82 12.89
C ALA A 402 -25.29 11.29 13.15
N ASP A 403 -26.28 11.79 12.43
CA ASP A 403 -26.91 13.10 12.67
C ASP A 403 -27.50 13.18 14.09
N ARG A 404 -28.37 12.23 14.45
CA ARG A 404 -29.07 12.20 15.74
C ARG A 404 -28.15 12.13 16.96
N PHE A 405 -27.02 11.43 16.86
CA PHE A 405 -26.04 11.30 17.95
C PHE A 405 -24.93 12.36 17.91
N GLY A 406 -24.94 13.26 16.91
CA GLY A 406 -24.03 14.40 16.83
C GLY A 406 -22.61 14.06 16.35
N ALA A 407 -22.46 13.07 15.46
CA ALA A 407 -21.18 12.79 14.83
C ALA A 407 -20.67 14.04 14.06
N SER A 408 -19.37 14.33 14.13
CA SER A 408 -18.80 15.50 13.45
C SER A 408 -18.80 15.34 11.92
N THR A 409 -18.52 14.12 11.44
CA THR A 409 -18.23 13.85 10.02
C THR A 409 -18.73 12.45 9.63
N PHE A 410 -19.42 12.35 8.50
CA PHE A 410 -19.87 11.10 7.90
C PHE A 410 -19.39 11.03 6.44
N VAL A 411 -18.57 10.05 6.12
CA VAL A 411 -17.94 9.88 4.79
C VAL A 411 -18.53 8.63 4.12
N MET A 412 -19.38 8.83 3.11
CA MET A 412 -19.92 7.73 2.30
C MET A 412 -18.98 7.34 1.16
N ILE A 413 -18.69 6.04 1.05
CA ILE A 413 -18.07 5.47 -0.15
C ILE A 413 -19.14 5.32 -1.24
N SER A 414 -18.88 5.90 -2.41
CA SER A 414 -19.66 5.78 -3.64
C SER A 414 -18.78 5.29 -4.80
N THR A 415 -19.31 5.32 -6.02
CA THR A 415 -18.74 4.66 -7.20
C THR A 415 -19.05 5.46 -8.46
N ASP A 416 -18.12 5.46 -9.42
CA ASP A 416 -18.33 5.82 -10.82
C ASP A 416 -19.69 5.32 -11.40
N LYS A 417 -20.14 4.13 -11.01
CA LYS A 417 -21.41 3.54 -11.48
C LYS A 417 -22.68 4.26 -10.98
N ALA A 418 -22.55 5.18 -10.01
CA ALA A 418 -23.62 6.10 -9.60
C ALA A 418 -23.81 7.27 -10.57
N VAL A 419 -22.81 7.55 -11.43
CA VAL A 419 -22.88 8.54 -12.51
C VAL A 419 -23.66 7.94 -13.68
N ASN A 420 -24.72 8.63 -14.13
CA ASN A 420 -25.61 8.18 -15.21
C ASN A 420 -25.95 6.67 -15.14
N PRO A 421 -26.59 6.20 -14.06
CA PRO A 421 -26.60 4.79 -13.69
C PRO A 421 -27.43 3.93 -14.65
N THR A 422 -26.78 2.92 -15.23
CA THR A 422 -27.37 1.90 -16.13
C THR A 422 -27.82 0.63 -15.40
N SER A 423 -27.38 0.43 -14.15
CA SER A 423 -27.68 -0.74 -13.31
C SER A 423 -28.41 -0.35 -12.03
N VAL A 424 -29.11 -1.31 -11.43
CA VAL A 424 -29.77 -1.16 -10.12
C VAL A 424 -28.74 -0.90 -9.01
N MET A 425 -27.56 -1.54 -9.08
CA MET A 425 -26.46 -1.29 -8.13
C MET A 425 -26.03 0.19 -8.16
N GLY A 426 -25.72 0.72 -9.36
CA GLY A 426 -25.38 2.12 -9.55
C GLY A 426 -26.50 3.08 -9.12
N ALA A 427 -27.74 2.75 -9.47
CA ALA A 427 -28.91 3.55 -9.09
C ALA A 427 -29.13 3.58 -7.57
N SER A 428 -28.96 2.45 -6.87
CA SER A 428 -29.09 2.38 -5.41
C SER A 428 -28.05 3.27 -4.69
N LYS A 429 -26.79 3.28 -5.17
CA LYS A 429 -25.78 4.21 -4.64
C LYS A 429 -26.09 5.66 -5.01
N ARG A 430 -26.60 5.97 -6.20
CA ARG A 430 -27.01 7.35 -6.55
C ARG A 430 -28.18 7.86 -5.70
N VAL A 431 -29.12 7.00 -5.30
CA VAL A 431 -30.18 7.36 -4.33
C VAL A 431 -29.59 7.65 -2.94
N ALA A 432 -28.61 6.87 -2.49
CA ALA A 432 -27.89 7.10 -1.24
C ALA A 432 -27.07 8.42 -1.24
N GLU A 433 -26.49 8.81 -2.39
CA GLU A 433 -25.86 10.14 -2.56
C GLU A 433 -26.90 11.25 -2.38
N ILE A 434 -28.05 11.15 -3.06
CA ILE A 434 -29.11 12.16 -3.00
C ILE A 434 -29.68 12.28 -1.58
N PHE A 435 -29.84 11.17 -0.86
CA PHE A 435 -30.25 11.21 0.54
C PHE A 435 -29.23 11.93 1.44
N THR A 436 -27.95 11.57 1.34
CA THR A 436 -26.89 12.19 2.17
C THR A 436 -26.65 13.66 1.82
N GLN A 437 -26.75 14.06 0.55
CA GLN A 437 -26.75 15.46 0.11
C GLN A 437 -27.98 16.26 0.60
N SER A 438 -29.14 15.62 0.74
CA SER A 438 -30.35 16.24 1.30
C SER A 438 -30.21 16.43 2.82
N LEU A 439 -29.69 15.42 3.53
CA LEU A 439 -29.44 15.49 4.98
C LEU A 439 -28.37 16.53 5.33
N ALA A 440 -27.34 16.69 4.49
CA ALA A 440 -26.28 17.69 4.63
C ALA A 440 -26.81 19.15 4.74
N GLN A 441 -27.95 19.46 4.12
CA GLN A 441 -28.50 20.83 4.11
C GLN A 441 -29.15 21.24 5.43
N ARG A 442 -29.42 20.29 6.33
CA ARG A 442 -30.13 20.51 7.61
C ARG A 442 -29.40 19.97 8.85
N SER A 443 -28.38 19.14 8.65
CA SER A 443 -27.59 18.51 9.72
C SER A 443 -26.43 19.41 10.18
N LYS A 444 -25.95 19.16 11.40
CA LYS A 444 -24.65 19.66 11.88
C LYS A 444 -23.49 18.71 11.57
N THR A 445 -23.78 17.45 11.21
CA THR A 445 -22.79 16.45 10.77
C THR A 445 -22.35 16.77 9.35
N LYS A 446 -21.03 16.79 9.12
CA LYS A 446 -20.46 16.96 7.78
C LYS A 446 -20.64 15.69 6.95
N PHE A 447 -21.72 15.64 6.17
CA PHE A 447 -21.95 14.57 5.20
C PHE A 447 -21.11 14.79 3.93
N ILE A 448 -20.18 13.87 3.69
CA ILE A 448 -19.23 13.88 2.57
C ILE A 448 -19.44 12.61 1.76
N THR A 449 -19.44 12.70 0.43
CA THR A 449 -19.42 11.53 -0.46
C THR A 449 -18.09 11.48 -1.22
N VAL A 450 -17.55 10.29 -1.44
CA VAL A 450 -16.36 10.08 -2.30
C VAL A 450 -16.67 9.05 -3.40
N ARG A 451 -16.58 9.46 -4.67
CA ARG A 451 -16.69 8.58 -5.85
C ARG A 451 -15.31 8.21 -6.39
N PHE A 452 -15.13 6.93 -6.73
CA PHE A 452 -13.99 6.43 -7.50
C PHE A 452 -14.38 5.24 -8.39
N GLY A 453 -13.45 4.82 -9.26
CA GLY A 453 -13.63 3.73 -10.21
C GLY A 453 -13.42 2.32 -9.62
N ASN A 454 -12.91 1.39 -10.42
CA ASN A 454 -12.59 0.06 -9.92
C ASN A 454 -11.31 0.11 -9.06
N VAL A 455 -11.22 -0.80 -8.08
CA VAL A 455 -10.07 -0.92 -7.20
C VAL A 455 -9.45 -2.32 -7.34
N LEU A 456 -8.13 -2.33 -7.59
CA LEU A 456 -7.31 -3.49 -7.91
C LEU A 456 -7.33 -4.54 -6.79
N GLY A 457 -7.21 -5.82 -7.13
CA GLY A 457 -7.20 -6.94 -6.17
C GLY A 457 -8.48 -7.16 -5.34
N SER A 458 -9.47 -6.25 -5.36
CA SER A 458 -10.62 -6.30 -4.47
C SER A 458 -11.48 -7.56 -4.65
N ASN A 459 -12.13 -8.03 -3.59
CA ASN A 459 -12.79 -9.34 -3.53
C ASN A 459 -13.82 -9.51 -4.66
N GLY A 460 -13.75 -10.61 -5.40
CA GLY A 460 -14.65 -10.88 -6.53
C GLY A 460 -14.54 -9.89 -7.70
N SER A 461 -13.43 -9.16 -7.83
CA SER A 461 -13.12 -8.35 -9.02
C SER A 461 -12.53 -9.20 -10.15
N VAL A 462 -12.30 -8.57 -11.31
CA VAL A 462 -11.85 -9.26 -12.53
C VAL A 462 -10.45 -9.88 -12.41
N ILE A 463 -9.53 -9.30 -11.61
CA ILE A 463 -8.14 -9.78 -11.49
C ILE A 463 -8.06 -11.14 -10.77
N PRO A 464 -8.71 -11.34 -9.59
CA PRO A 464 -8.86 -12.67 -9.00
C PRO A 464 -9.45 -13.71 -9.97
N ILE A 465 -10.52 -13.36 -10.69
CA ILE A 465 -11.18 -14.28 -11.64
C ILE A 465 -10.25 -14.66 -12.78
N PHE A 466 -9.50 -13.71 -13.35
CA PHE A 466 -8.51 -14.01 -14.39
C PHE A 466 -7.36 -14.87 -13.85
N LYS A 467 -6.85 -14.61 -12.63
CA LYS A 467 -5.84 -15.47 -12.00
C LYS A 467 -6.35 -16.90 -11.76
N GLU A 468 -7.61 -17.05 -11.34
CA GLU A 468 -8.28 -18.34 -11.15
C GLU A 468 -8.49 -19.10 -12.48
N GLN A 469 -8.89 -18.40 -13.55
CA GLN A 469 -9.00 -18.97 -14.90
C GLN A 469 -7.63 -19.41 -15.43
N ILE A 470 -6.61 -18.55 -15.33
CA ILE A 470 -5.24 -18.85 -15.75
C ILE A 470 -4.68 -20.06 -15.00
N ALA A 471 -4.89 -20.14 -13.68
CA ALA A 471 -4.46 -21.29 -12.87
C ALA A 471 -5.19 -22.62 -13.21
N ARG A 472 -6.30 -22.56 -13.96
CA ARG A 472 -7.02 -23.73 -14.49
C ARG A 472 -6.66 -24.07 -15.95
N GLY A 473 -5.78 -23.30 -16.59
CA GLY A 473 -5.45 -23.45 -18.02
C GLY A 473 -6.38 -22.68 -18.98
N GLY A 474 -7.21 -21.76 -18.46
CA GLY A 474 -8.12 -20.96 -19.28
C GLY A 474 -9.43 -21.66 -19.68
N PRO A 475 -10.15 -21.12 -20.68
CA PRO A 475 -9.91 -19.81 -21.30
C PRO A 475 -10.17 -18.65 -20.32
N VAL A 476 -9.62 -17.47 -20.63
CA VAL A 476 -9.89 -16.24 -19.85
C VAL A 476 -11.08 -15.51 -20.45
N THR A 477 -12.12 -15.23 -19.65
CA THR A 477 -13.39 -14.68 -20.17
C THR A 477 -13.49 -13.16 -20.03
N VAL A 478 -13.20 -12.45 -21.11
CA VAL A 478 -13.42 -10.99 -21.21
C VAL A 478 -14.88 -10.74 -21.62
N THR A 479 -15.50 -9.65 -21.18
CA THR A 479 -16.89 -9.31 -21.56
C THR A 479 -16.98 -8.71 -22.96
N HIS A 480 -16.09 -7.77 -23.31
CA HIS A 480 -16.07 -7.13 -24.63
C HIS A 480 -14.65 -6.60 -24.95
N PRO A 481 -14.17 -6.64 -26.22
CA PRO A 481 -12.82 -6.17 -26.58
C PRO A 481 -12.57 -4.70 -26.22
N GLU A 482 -13.54 -3.82 -26.47
CA GLU A 482 -13.45 -2.40 -26.10
C GLU A 482 -13.90 -2.08 -24.66
N MET A 483 -14.06 -3.08 -23.79
CA MET A 483 -14.38 -2.85 -22.38
C MET A 483 -13.20 -2.14 -21.69
N ARG A 484 -13.41 -0.91 -21.17
CA ARG A 484 -12.38 -0.17 -20.42
C ARG A 484 -12.81 0.13 -18.99
N ARG A 485 -11.87 0.15 -18.06
CA ARG A 485 -12.10 0.55 -16.67
C ARG A 485 -10.96 1.37 -16.10
N TYR A 486 -11.36 2.36 -15.32
CA TYR A 486 -10.52 3.11 -14.40
C TYR A 486 -10.08 2.22 -13.24
N PHE A 487 -8.79 2.26 -12.89
CA PHE A 487 -8.21 1.46 -11.80
C PHE A 487 -7.30 2.28 -10.88
N MET A 488 -7.40 2.02 -9.58
CA MET A 488 -6.48 2.49 -8.54
C MET A 488 -6.19 1.38 -7.53
N THR A 489 -5.16 1.54 -6.69
CA THR A 489 -4.84 0.53 -5.65
C THR A 489 -5.74 0.67 -4.41
N ILE A 490 -5.87 -0.41 -3.62
CA ILE A 490 -6.65 -0.40 -2.37
C ILE A 490 -6.14 0.66 -1.36
N PRO A 491 -4.82 0.76 -1.08
CA PRO A 491 -4.30 1.83 -0.23
C PRO A 491 -4.56 3.22 -0.79
N GLU A 492 -4.33 3.43 -2.10
CA GLU A 492 -4.51 4.72 -2.76
C GLU A 492 -5.96 5.24 -2.65
N ALA A 493 -6.95 4.38 -2.90
CA ALA A 493 -8.36 4.71 -2.73
C ALA A 493 -8.67 5.15 -1.30
N SER A 494 -8.23 4.36 -0.32
CA SER A 494 -8.52 4.58 1.10
C SER A 494 -7.81 5.83 1.63
N GLN A 495 -6.58 6.08 1.21
CA GLN A 495 -5.80 7.27 1.54
C GLN A 495 -6.45 8.55 1.00
N LEU A 496 -6.88 8.55 -0.26
CA LEU A 496 -7.62 9.68 -0.85
C LEU A 496 -9.01 9.88 -0.22
N VAL A 497 -9.66 8.82 0.25
CA VAL A 497 -10.90 8.91 1.05
C VAL A 497 -10.67 9.58 2.40
N LEU A 498 -9.58 9.25 3.12
CA LEU A 498 -9.23 9.96 4.37
C LEU A 498 -8.93 11.45 4.10
N GLN A 499 -8.24 11.74 3.00
CA GLN A 499 -7.93 13.11 2.59
C GLN A 499 -9.18 13.92 2.21
N ALA A 500 -10.13 13.30 1.50
CA ALA A 500 -11.42 13.90 1.15
C ALA A 500 -12.31 14.12 2.39
N GLY A 501 -12.38 13.11 3.27
CA GLY A 501 -13.16 13.15 4.51
C GLY A 501 -12.68 14.20 5.52
N THR A 502 -11.41 14.59 5.48
CA THR A 502 -10.85 15.62 6.36
C THR A 502 -10.85 17.03 5.76
N MET A 503 -10.90 17.19 4.43
CA MET A 503 -11.01 18.51 3.80
C MET A 503 -12.44 19.04 3.66
N GLY A 504 -13.45 18.15 3.64
CA GLY A 504 -14.84 18.50 3.38
C GLY A 504 -15.51 19.33 4.49
N GLN A 505 -16.47 20.15 4.09
CA GLN A 505 -17.23 21.04 4.97
C GLN A 505 -18.70 20.62 5.12
N GLY A 506 -19.23 19.79 4.21
CA GLY A 506 -20.57 19.25 4.23
C GLY A 506 -21.29 19.45 2.89
N GLY A 507 -21.86 18.37 2.35
CA GLY A 507 -22.64 18.35 1.11
C GLY A 507 -21.83 18.05 -0.16
N GLU A 508 -20.51 17.97 -0.10
CA GLU A 508 -19.67 17.71 -1.27
C GLU A 508 -19.74 16.25 -1.74
N ILE A 509 -19.77 16.06 -3.07
CA ILE A 509 -19.33 14.83 -3.71
C ILE A 509 -17.91 15.07 -4.21
N PHE A 510 -16.93 14.44 -3.56
CA PHE A 510 -15.58 14.35 -4.09
C PHE A 510 -15.48 13.27 -5.16
N ILE A 511 -14.69 13.54 -6.19
CA ILE A 511 -14.38 12.64 -7.30
C ILE A 511 -12.86 12.47 -7.31
N LEU A 512 -12.39 11.22 -7.22
CA LEU A 512 -10.95 10.93 -7.22
C LEU A 512 -10.41 10.89 -8.66
N ASP A 513 -9.18 11.35 -8.84
CA ASP A 513 -8.44 11.21 -10.10
C ASP A 513 -8.11 9.73 -10.34
N MET A 514 -8.74 9.17 -11.36
CA MET A 514 -8.56 7.79 -11.77
C MET A 514 -7.54 7.61 -12.90
N GLY A 515 -6.89 8.66 -13.41
CA GLY A 515 -5.94 8.56 -14.52
C GLY A 515 -6.52 7.87 -15.76
N GLU A 516 -5.66 7.24 -16.56
CA GLU A 516 -6.05 6.63 -17.84
C GLU A 516 -6.89 5.33 -17.69
N PRO A 517 -7.95 5.14 -18.50
CA PRO A 517 -8.81 3.95 -18.45
C PRO A 517 -8.21 2.75 -19.22
N VAL A 518 -7.99 1.65 -18.50
CA VAL A 518 -7.33 0.43 -18.99
C VAL A 518 -8.31 -0.46 -19.74
N LYS A 519 -7.92 -1.02 -20.89
CA LYS A 519 -8.66 -2.09 -21.59
C LYS A 519 -8.60 -3.41 -20.83
N ILE A 520 -9.75 -4.05 -20.63
CA ILE A 520 -9.84 -5.33 -19.90
C ILE A 520 -9.20 -6.49 -20.69
N VAL A 521 -9.21 -6.45 -22.02
CA VAL A 521 -8.50 -7.44 -22.85
C VAL A 521 -6.98 -7.35 -22.69
N ASP A 522 -6.42 -6.15 -22.57
CA ASP A 522 -4.98 -5.98 -22.39
C ASP A 522 -4.56 -6.36 -20.96
N LEU A 523 -5.39 -6.04 -19.96
CA LEU A 523 -5.24 -6.52 -18.57
C LEU A 523 -5.24 -8.07 -18.50
N ALA A 524 -6.07 -8.75 -19.30
CA ALA A 524 -6.07 -10.22 -19.40
C ALA A 524 -4.76 -10.75 -19.99
N ARG A 525 -4.33 -10.20 -21.13
CA ARG A 525 -3.07 -10.56 -21.79
C ARG A 525 -1.86 -10.33 -20.89
N ASP A 526 -1.85 -9.26 -20.11
CA ASP A 526 -0.77 -8.96 -19.17
C ASP A 526 -0.71 -9.97 -18.01
N LEU A 527 -1.85 -10.40 -17.48
CA LEU A 527 -1.89 -11.43 -16.43
C LEU A 527 -1.43 -12.81 -16.95
N ILE A 528 -1.78 -13.17 -18.18
CA ILE A 528 -1.30 -14.41 -18.82
C ILE A 528 0.23 -14.35 -18.99
N ARG A 529 0.77 -13.25 -19.53
CA ARG A 529 2.22 -13.00 -19.68
C ARG A 529 2.95 -13.02 -18.34
N LEU A 530 2.42 -12.38 -17.30
CA LEU A 530 3.02 -12.41 -15.96
C LEU A 530 3.07 -13.85 -15.43
N SER A 531 1.99 -14.61 -15.57
CA SER A 531 1.85 -15.98 -15.06
C SER A 531 2.74 -17.04 -15.73
N GLY A 532 3.38 -16.74 -16.87
CA GLY A 532 4.29 -17.67 -17.55
C GLY A 532 4.05 -17.83 -19.05
N MET A 533 2.87 -17.46 -19.52
CA MET A 533 2.26 -18.01 -20.74
C MET A 533 2.09 -16.95 -21.84
N VAL A 534 1.93 -17.43 -23.07
CA VAL A 534 1.67 -16.61 -24.25
C VAL A 534 0.15 -16.45 -24.45
N PRO A 535 -0.40 -15.22 -24.40
CA PRO A 535 -1.83 -15.00 -24.65
C PRO A 535 -2.20 -15.38 -26.07
N ASP A 536 -3.40 -15.95 -26.23
CA ASP A 536 -3.96 -16.40 -27.50
C ASP A 536 -3.20 -17.59 -28.15
N GLU A 537 -2.17 -18.14 -27.47
CA GLU A 537 -1.46 -19.40 -27.82
C GLU A 537 -1.55 -20.46 -26.70
N ASP A 538 -1.01 -20.18 -25.49
CA ASP A 538 -1.11 -21.07 -24.32
C ASP A 538 -2.48 -20.95 -23.63
N ILE A 539 -3.08 -19.75 -23.66
CA ILE A 539 -4.38 -19.43 -23.05
C ILE A 539 -5.19 -18.54 -24.00
N GLU A 540 -6.32 -19.08 -24.47
CA GLU A 540 -7.32 -18.36 -25.26
C GLU A 540 -8.05 -17.27 -24.44
N ILE A 541 -8.32 -16.12 -25.06
CA ILE A 541 -9.19 -15.08 -24.52
C ILE A 541 -10.56 -15.11 -25.23
N VAL A 542 -11.60 -15.55 -24.52
CA VAL A 542 -12.96 -15.69 -25.04
C VAL A 542 -13.82 -14.48 -24.68
N PHE A 543 -14.53 -13.93 -25.66
CA PHE A 543 -15.48 -12.82 -25.45
C PHE A 543 -16.88 -13.33 -25.09
N SER A 544 -17.33 -13.01 -23.88
CA SER A 544 -18.56 -13.51 -23.24
C SER A 544 -19.78 -12.59 -23.36
N GLY A 545 -19.62 -11.39 -23.93
CA GLY A 545 -20.67 -10.39 -24.10
C GLY A 545 -20.78 -9.40 -22.92
N VAL A 546 -21.45 -8.28 -23.17
CA VAL A 546 -21.76 -7.27 -22.14
C VAL A 546 -22.96 -7.74 -21.32
N ARG A 547 -22.82 -7.77 -19.98
CA ARG A 547 -23.89 -8.28 -19.09
C ARG A 547 -24.91 -7.19 -18.78
N PRO A 548 -26.16 -7.54 -18.38
CA PRO A 548 -27.18 -6.56 -18.01
C PRO A 548 -26.66 -5.51 -17.01
N GLY A 549 -26.94 -4.24 -17.30
CA GLY A 549 -26.57 -3.09 -16.48
C GLY A 549 -25.12 -2.59 -16.64
N GLU A 550 -24.21 -3.36 -17.27
CA GLU A 550 -22.82 -2.95 -17.47
C GLU A 550 -22.67 -1.90 -18.59
N LYS A 551 -21.79 -0.91 -18.38
CA LYS A 551 -21.32 0.01 -19.43
C LYS A 551 -20.04 -0.51 -20.10
N LEU A 552 -19.79 -0.15 -21.36
CA LEU A 552 -18.48 -0.36 -21.99
C LEU A 552 -17.38 0.52 -21.38
N PHE A 553 -17.75 1.77 -21.07
CA PHE A 553 -16.92 2.80 -20.46
C PHE A 553 -17.68 3.39 -19.27
N GLU A 554 -17.01 3.62 -18.15
CA GLU A 554 -17.61 4.28 -16.97
C GLU A 554 -17.37 5.79 -17.04
N GLU A 555 -18.17 6.56 -16.31
CA GLU A 555 -18.11 8.03 -16.24
C GLU A 555 -17.75 8.46 -14.82
N LEU A 556 -16.88 9.48 -14.65
CA LEU A 556 -16.47 9.96 -13.32
C LEU A 556 -17.34 11.13 -12.82
N SER A 557 -17.93 11.90 -13.74
CA SER A 557 -18.86 13.01 -13.48
C SER A 557 -19.95 13.05 -14.55
N THR A 558 -21.13 13.59 -14.22
CA THR A 558 -22.13 13.93 -15.25
C THR A 558 -21.77 15.23 -15.97
N SER A 559 -22.29 15.45 -17.18
CA SER A 559 -22.14 16.72 -17.91
C SER A 559 -22.79 17.93 -17.22
N SER A 560 -23.63 17.70 -16.20
CA SER A 560 -24.23 18.74 -15.35
C SER A 560 -23.48 18.98 -14.03
N GLU A 561 -22.52 18.13 -13.66
CA GLU A 561 -21.67 18.32 -12.47
C GLU A 561 -20.38 19.05 -12.88
N ARG A 562 -20.22 20.30 -12.42
CA ARG A 562 -18.91 20.97 -12.52
C ARG A 562 -17.93 20.30 -11.56
N ALA A 563 -16.80 19.83 -12.08
CA ALA A 563 -15.69 19.25 -11.32
C ALA A 563 -14.65 20.32 -11.00
N ASP A 564 -14.81 21.00 -9.86
CA ASP A 564 -13.86 22.01 -9.40
C ASP A 564 -12.60 21.34 -8.80
N LYS A 565 -11.43 21.94 -8.97
CA LYS A 565 -10.19 21.46 -8.32
C LYS A 565 -10.21 21.75 -6.82
N THR A 566 -9.74 20.81 -6.01
CA THR A 566 -9.46 21.04 -4.58
C THR A 566 -8.02 21.50 -4.35
N LYS A 567 -7.61 21.64 -3.08
CA LYS A 567 -6.19 21.79 -2.70
C LYS A 567 -5.34 20.57 -3.06
N HIS A 568 -5.94 19.38 -3.19
CA HIS A 568 -5.24 18.14 -3.50
C HIS A 568 -5.38 17.82 -5.00
N PRO A 569 -4.27 17.59 -5.74
CA PRO A 569 -4.31 17.50 -7.20
C PRO A 569 -5.12 16.31 -7.73
N LYS A 570 -5.25 15.22 -6.95
CA LYS A 570 -6.01 14.01 -7.33
C LYS A 570 -7.44 13.98 -6.78
N ILE A 571 -7.98 15.12 -6.32
CA ILE A 571 -9.33 15.22 -5.75
C ILE A 571 -10.05 16.44 -6.33
N PHE A 572 -11.24 16.21 -6.89
CA PHE A 572 -12.14 17.23 -7.44
C PHE A 572 -13.47 17.26 -6.65
N ILE A 573 -14.18 18.40 -6.66
CA ILE A 573 -15.54 18.51 -6.12
C ILE A 573 -16.53 18.54 -7.29
N GLY A 574 -17.40 17.53 -7.37
CA GLY A 574 -18.56 17.53 -8.26
C GLY A 574 -19.73 18.30 -7.65
N ARG A 575 -20.00 19.52 -8.11
CA ARG A 575 -21.18 20.28 -7.66
C ARG A 575 -22.46 19.74 -8.31
N THR A 576 -23.33 19.12 -7.53
CA THR A 576 -24.73 18.83 -7.91
C THR A 576 -25.65 19.97 -7.44
N PRO A 577 -26.65 20.41 -8.23
CA PRO A 577 -27.70 21.29 -7.72
C PRO A 577 -28.50 20.65 -6.57
N PRO A 578 -28.98 21.43 -5.58
CA PRO A 578 -29.83 20.89 -4.50
C PRO A 578 -31.09 20.20 -5.04
N SER A 579 -31.37 18.98 -4.57
CA SER A 579 -32.64 18.29 -4.84
C SER A 579 -33.73 18.79 -3.91
N ALA A 580 -34.92 19.09 -4.45
CA ALA A 580 -36.09 19.49 -3.65
C ALA A 580 -36.43 18.41 -2.60
N GLY A 581 -36.37 18.77 -1.33
CA GLY A 581 -36.26 17.80 -0.22
C GLY A 581 -37.49 16.91 -0.01
N GLU A 582 -38.71 17.47 -0.11
CA GLU A 582 -39.93 16.77 0.30
C GLU A 582 -40.33 15.64 -0.67
N ASP A 583 -40.33 15.91 -1.98
CA ASP A 583 -40.56 14.88 -3.00
C ASP A 583 -39.47 13.80 -2.98
N THR A 584 -38.21 14.21 -2.73
CA THR A 584 -37.09 13.28 -2.61
C THR A 584 -37.30 12.30 -1.44
N ALA A 585 -37.67 12.80 -0.26
CA ALA A 585 -37.93 11.96 0.91
C ALA A 585 -39.15 11.05 0.74
N ARG A 586 -40.19 11.52 0.02
CA ARG A 586 -41.37 10.70 -0.34
C ARG A 586 -40.98 9.56 -1.27
N LEU A 587 -40.36 9.87 -2.41
CA LEU A 587 -39.93 8.88 -3.42
C LEU A 587 -38.95 7.84 -2.90
N ILE A 588 -38.18 8.16 -1.86
CA ILE A 588 -37.31 7.19 -1.16
C ILE A 588 -38.14 6.20 -0.31
N ARG A 589 -39.19 6.66 0.39
CA ARG A 589 -40.11 5.75 1.12
C ARG A 589 -40.87 4.84 0.16
N ASP A 590 -41.48 5.39 -0.89
CA ASP A 590 -42.12 4.61 -1.98
C ASP A 590 -41.19 3.49 -2.52
N LEU A 591 -39.88 3.79 -2.64
CA LEU A 591 -38.87 2.87 -3.15
C LEU A 591 -38.49 1.77 -2.15
N LEU A 592 -38.46 2.09 -0.85
CA LEU A 592 -38.23 1.14 0.23
C LEU A 592 -39.42 0.18 0.41
N GLU A 593 -40.65 0.72 0.45
CA GLU A 593 -41.89 -0.06 0.54
C GLU A 593 -42.03 -1.05 -0.63
N LEU A 594 -41.67 -0.63 -1.86
CA LEU A 594 -41.62 -1.51 -3.02
C LEU A 594 -40.53 -2.59 -2.94
N ALA A 595 -39.41 -2.34 -2.27
CA ALA A 595 -38.34 -3.30 -2.07
C ALA A 595 -38.66 -4.34 -0.98
N GLU A 596 -39.46 -3.97 0.02
CA GLU A 596 -39.96 -4.87 1.07
C GLU A 596 -41.15 -5.70 0.55
N GLY A 597 -42.19 -5.06 0.00
CA GLY A 597 -43.37 -5.72 -0.54
C GLY A 597 -43.08 -6.69 -1.69
N GLY A 598 -41.97 -6.50 -2.41
CA GLY A 598 -41.48 -7.42 -3.44
C GLY A 598 -41.15 -8.84 -2.94
N ALA A 599 -40.97 -9.03 -1.64
CA ALA A 599 -40.75 -10.35 -1.03
C ALA A 599 -42.04 -11.08 -0.59
N GLY A 600 -43.19 -10.38 -0.54
CA GLY A 600 -44.46 -10.92 -0.02
C GLY A 600 -45.51 -11.26 -1.08
N GLY A 601 -45.16 -11.20 -2.37
CA GLY A 601 -46.09 -11.22 -3.51
C GLY A 601 -46.82 -12.54 -3.82
N ALA A 602 -47.01 -13.45 -2.85
CA ALA A 602 -47.63 -14.76 -3.06
C ALA A 602 -48.35 -15.33 -1.81
N GLY A 603 -49.25 -14.57 -1.16
CA GLY A 603 -50.05 -15.13 -0.07
C GLY A 603 -50.73 -14.15 0.90
N ALA A 604 -51.38 -13.09 0.42
CA ALA A 604 -52.08 -12.11 1.28
C ALA A 604 -53.41 -11.62 0.68
N ALA A 605 -54.22 -12.54 0.17
CA ALA A 605 -55.55 -12.26 -0.42
C ALA A 605 -56.59 -13.31 -0.01
N GLY A 606 -56.72 -13.53 1.31
CA GLY A 606 -57.71 -14.42 1.91
C GLY A 606 -57.38 -14.69 3.39
N GLY A 607 -58.41 -14.70 4.26
CA GLY A 607 -58.24 -15.03 5.69
C GLY A 607 -58.18 -13.84 6.65
N ALA A 608 -59.19 -12.96 6.62
CA ALA A 608 -59.39 -11.90 7.63
C ALA A 608 -60.86 -11.83 8.09
N ALA A 609 -61.40 -12.97 8.55
CA ALA A 609 -62.73 -13.06 9.16
C ALA A 609 -62.76 -14.22 10.15
N GLY A 610 -62.73 -13.92 11.46
CA GLY A 610 -62.76 -14.93 12.52
C GLY A 610 -62.64 -14.36 13.93
N ALA A 611 -63.68 -14.59 14.75
CA ALA A 611 -63.69 -14.54 16.22
C ALA A 611 -63.37 -13.21 16.95
N ALA A 612 -64.30 -12.24 16.91
CA ALA A 612 -64.80 -11.43 18.07
C ALA A 612 -65.78 -10.34 17.56
N GLY A 613 -66.87 -9.96 18.24
CA GLY A 613 -67.49 -10.53 19.44
C GLY A 613 -68.62 -9.62 19.97
N ALA A 614 -69.88 -10.00 19.74
CA ALA A 614 -71.15 -9.52 20.34
C ALA A 614 -71.34 -8.00 20.66
N ALA A 615 -72.23 -7.32 19.90
CA ALA A 615 -73.27 -6.38 20.40
C ALA A 615 -74.10 -5.77 19.23
N GLY A 616 -75.29 -5.21 19.52
CA GLY A 616 -75.80 -4.03 18.79
C GLY A 616 -76.83 -4.22 17.64
N ALA A 617 -78.02 -4.70 17.96
CA ALA A 617 -79.35 -4.43 17.38
C ALA A 617 -79.58 -3.72 15.99
N ALA A 618 -80.59 -4.24 15.28
CA ALA A 618 -81.57 -3.55 14.40
C ALA A 618 -81.16 -3.02 13.00
N GLY A 619 -82.10 -3.07 12.04
CA GLY A 619 -82.02 -2.33 10.75
C GLY A 619 -82.45 -3.12 9.50
N ALA A 620 -83.72 -2.96 9.09
CA ALA A 620 -84.41 -3.64 7.99
C ALA A 620 -83.77 -3.60 6.56
N GLY A 621 -84.22 -4.51 5.68
CA GLY A 621 -84.73 -4.09 4.37
C GLY A 621 -84.05 -4.54 3.06
N ALA A 622 -84.44 -5.72 2.56
CA ALA A 622 -84.81 -6.00 1.14
C ALA A 622 -83.78 -5.82 -0.03
N PRO A 623 -84.02 -6.40 -1.25
CA PRO A 623 -82.93 -6.76 -2.19
C PRO A 623 -83.11 -6.30 -3.67
N VAL A 624 -82.48 -7.03 -4.62
CA VAL A 624 -82.52 -6.94 -6.11
C VAL A 624 -81.48 -5.98 -6.75
N GLY A 625 -80.77 -6.30 -7.84
CA GLY A 625 -80.56 -7.61 -8.51
C GLY A 625 -80.06 -7.57 -9.99
N ARG A 626 -79.41 -8.68 -10.41
CA ARG A 626 -79.22 -9.23 -11.79
C ARG A 626 -78.40 -8.51 -12.91
N SER A 627 -77.79 -9.40 -13.73
CA SER A 627 -77.26 -9.29 -15.12
C SER A 627 -75.77 -8.95 -15.30
N ARG A 628 -74.92 -9.56 -16.17
CA ARG A 628 -74.93 -10.51 -17.34
C ARG A 628 -74.69 -9.89 -18.74
N ALA A 629 -73.43 -9.89 -19.21
CA ALA A 629 -72.93 -10.18 -20.59
C ALA A 629 -71.36 -10.03 -20.57
N ARG A 630 -70.45 -10.70 -21.30
CA ARG A 630 -70.35 -11.34 -22.64
C ARG A 630 -70.29 -10.33 -23.82
N ALA A 631 -69.43 -10.47 -24.86
CA ALA A 631 -68.45 -11.51 -25.24
C ALA A 631 -67.30 -10.98 -26.16
N SER A 632 -66.35 -11.87 -26.55
CA SER A 632 -65.56 -11.98 -27.81
C SER A 632 -64.92 -10.74 -28.49
N ALA A 633 -63.65 -10.70 -28.94
CA ALA A 633 -62.86 -11.61 -29.82
C ALA A 633 -63.32 -11.59 -31.33
N ALA A 634 -62.48 -11.70 -32.38
CA ALA A 634 -61.03 -11.99 -32.46
C ALA A 634 -60.37 -11.70 -33.84
N ARG A 635 -59.01 -11.62 -33.85
CA ARG A 635 -58.03 -12.13 -34.87
C ARG A 635 -57.89 -11.57 -36.32
N MET A 636 -56.65 -11.79 -36.83
CA MET A 636 -56.15 -11.89 -38.23
C MET A 636 -55.79 -10.60 -39.00
N ALA A 637 -54.86 -10.60 -39.98
CA ALA A 637 -53.58 -11.35 -40.17
C ALA A 637 -52.81 -10.86 -41.43
N GLY A 638 -51.46 -10.89 -41.42
CA GLY A 638 -50.68 -11.35 -42.60
C GLY A 638 -49.68 -10.42 -43.32
N LYS A 639 -48.41 -10.89 -43.37
CA LYS A 639 -47.42 -10.84 -44.48
C LYS A 639 -46.83 -9.49 -44.97
N GLY A 640 -45.51 -9.49 -45.23
CA GLY A 640 -44.78 -8.51 -46.05
C GLY A 640 -43.30 -8.35 -45.67
N LEU A 641 -42.37 -8.67 -46.58
CA LEU A 641 -40.92 -8.36 -46.48
C LEU A 641 -40.51 -7.48 -47.66
N ALA A 642 -39.64 -6.47 -47.46
CA ALA A 642 -38.51 -6.16 -48.36
C ALA A 642 -37.62 -4.99 -47.86
N TRP A 643 -36.36 -5.05 -48.27
CA TRP A 643 -35.20 -4.25 -47.89
C TRP A 643 -35.10 -2.79 -48.40
N TRP A 644 -34.31 -1.99 -47.67
CA TRP A 644 -33.37 -0.93 -48.11
C TRP A 644 -33.75 0.11 -49.19
N SER A 645 -33.72 1.40 -48.79
CA SER A 645 -32.98 2.45 -49.52
C SER A 645 -32.54 3.59 -48.56
N ARG A 646 -31.98 4.70 -49.06
CA ARG A 646 -31.21 5.71 -48.29
C ARG A 646 -31.89 7.10 -48.19
N SER A 647 -31.37 7.91 -47.26
CA SER A 647 -31.22 9.39 -47.28
C SER A 647 -32.48 10.28 -47.21
N GLY A 648 -32.36 11.48 -46.60
CA GLY A 648 -33.35 12.56 -46.82
C GLY A 648 -33.61 13.61 -45.73
N CYS A 649 -32.59 14.34 -45.26
CA CYS A 649 -32.63 15.75 -44.78
C CYS A 649 -33.86 16.35 -44.01
N ALA A 650 -33.58 16.81 -42.77
CA ALA A 650 -34.05 18.06 -42.12
C ALA A 650 -35.54 18.46 -42.02
N ARG A 651 -35.96 18.81 -40.78
CA ARG A 651 -36.59 20.12 -40.46
C ARG A 651 -36.34 20.50 -39.00
N ARG A 652 -36.58 21.79 -38.66
CA ARG A 652 -36.21 22.45 -37.39
C ARG A 652 -37.34 22.44 -36.34
N SER A 653 -36.97 22.91 -35.15
CA SER A 653 -37.81 23.59 -34.13
C SER A 653 -38.96 22.84 -33.46
N SER A 654 -38.79 22.54 -32.17
CA SER A 654 -39.45 23.29 -31.09
C SER A 654 -38.82 22.93 -29.73
N GLY A 655 -38.93 23.80 -28.72
CA GLY A 655 -38.25 23.63 -27.45
C GLY A 655 -38.94 22.62 -26.52
N TRP A 656 -38.18 21.67 -25.98
CA TRP A 656 -38.64 20.76 -24.91
C TRP A 656 -37.65 20.79 -23.74
N CYS A 657 -37.92 21.67 -22.77
CA CYS A 657 -37.63 21.34 -21.37
C CYS A 657 -38.82 20.51 -20.87
N PRO A 658 -38.56 19.33 -20.28
CA PRO A 658 -38.99 19.23 -18.90
C PRO A 658 -37.94 18.58 -18.00
N SER A 659 -37.80 19.16 -16.81
CA SER A 659 -37.01 18.66 -15.69
C SER A 659 -37.51 17.31 -15.15
N THR A 660 -36.90 16.19 -15.57
CA THR A 660 -36.69 15.00 -14.71
C THR A 660 -35.71 14.01 -15.37
N PRO A 661 -34.78 13.39 -14.62
CA PRO A 661 -33.88 12.37 -15.19
C PRO A 661 -34.65 11.16 -15.79
N PRO A 662 -34.39 10.78 -17.06
CA PRO A 662 -35.06 9.63 -17.70
C PRO A 662 -34.76 8.25 -17.08
N SER A 663 -33.95 8.19 -16.04
CA SER A 663 -33.53 7.00 -15.30
C SER A 663 -34.54 6.56 -14.23
N TRP A 664 -35.08 7.46 -13.41
CA TRP A 664 -35.96 7.07 -12.28
C TRP A 664 -37.26 6.42 -12.78
N ARG A 665 -37.84 6.97 -13.86
CA ARG A 665 -39.01 6.38 -14.55
C ARG A 665 -38.69 5.04 -15.22
N ARG A 666 -37.43 4.57 -15.30
CA ARG A 666 -37.07 3.21 -15.72
C ARG A 666 -36.94 2.26 -14.52
N LEU A 667 -36.29 2.70 -13.43
CA LEU A 667 -36.20 1.91 -12.20
C LEU A 667 -37.59 1.62 -11.61
N LEU A 668 -38.43 2.65 -11.45
CA LEU A 668 -39.80 2.49 -10.98
C LEU A 668 -40.66 1.63 -11.92
N ARG A 669 -40.44 1.69 -13.25
CA ARG A 669 -41.12 0.79 -14.20
C ARG A 669 -40.63 -0.64 -14.10
N ARG A 670 -39.33 -0.89 -13.88
CA ARG A 670 -38.78 -2.24 -13.65
C ARG A 670 -39.33 -2.85 -12.36
N LEU A 671 -39.24 -2.14 -11.23
CA LEU A 671 -39.79 -2.63 -9.95
C LEU A 671 -41.29 -2.88 -10.03
N ARG A 672 -42.08 -1.96 -10.60
CA ARG A 672 -43.52 -2.17 -10.84
C ARG A 672 -43.83 -3.29 -11.84
N SER A 673 -42.91 -3.64 -12.74
CA SER A 673 -43.06 -4.79 -13.64
C SER A 673 -42.76 -6.12 -12.93
N GLN A 674 -41.75 -6.17 -12.05
CA GLN A 674 -41.43 -7.35 -11.25
C GLN A 674 -42.50 -7.63 -10.19
N ALA A 675 -43.00 -6.60 -9.51
CA ALA A 675 -44.14 -6.71 -8.58
C ALA A 675 -45.44 -7.20 -9.27
N ARG A 676 -45.57 -7.02 -10.60
CA ARG A 676 -46.66 -7.57 -11.42
C ARG A 676 -46.36 -8.93 -12.03
N ALA A 677 -45.11 -9.39 -11.97
CA ALA A 677 -44.66 -10.69 -12.48
C ALA A 677 -44.66 -11.80 -11.41
N GLY A 678 -45.16 -11.52 -10.20
CA GLY A 678 -45.29 -12.46 -9.07
C GLY A 678 -46.31 -13.59 -9.25
N ALA A 679 -46.52 -14.07 -10.47
CA ALA A 679 -47.26 -15.29 -10.74
C ALA A 679 -46.25 -16.44 -10.96
N PRO A 680 -46.36 -17.58 -10.26
CA PRO A 680 -45.37 -18.65 -10.37
C PRO A 680 -45.38 -19.25 -11.78
N ALA A 681 -44.24 -19.16 -12.46
CA ALA A 681 -44.02 -19.81 -13.74
C ALA A 681 -44.06 -21.33 -13.55
N ARG A 682 -45.19 -21.96 -13.89
CA ARG A 682 -45.31 -23.43 -13.90
C ARG A 682 -44.34 -24.00 -14.92
N LEU A 683 -43.29 -24.67 -14.44
CA LEU A 683 -42.45 -25.54 -15.26
C LEU A 683 -43.34 -26.65 -15.84
N ALA A 684 -43.60 -26.60 -17.14
CA ALA A 684 -44.27 -27.67 -17.86
C ALA A 684 -43.28 -28.84 -18.08
N PRO A 685 -43.64 -30.09 -17.76
CA PRO A 685 -42.78 -31.23 -18.05
C PRO A 685 -42.70 -31.45 -19.56
N CYS A 686 -41.49 -31.40 -20.12
CA CYS A 686 -41.27 -31.62 -21.55
C CYS A 686 -41.30 -33.11 -21.90
N ALA A 687 -42.51 -33.66 -22.08
CA ALA A 687 -42.72 -35.03 -22.55
C ALA A 687 -43.09 -35.04 -24.04
N ARG A 688 -42.09 -35.24 -24.93
CA ARG A 688 -42.23 -35.80 -26.30
C ARG A 688 -40.88 -35.87 -27.04
N CYS A 689 -40.29 -37.05 -27.07
CA CYS A 689 -39.31 -37.48 -28.08
C CYS A 689 -39.52 -38.98 -28.37
N GLU A 690 -40.68 -39.32 -28.95
CA GLU A 690 -40.91 -40.65 -29.52
C GLU A 690 -40.32 -40.76 -30.93
N HIS A 691 -40.06 -42.00 -31.33
CA HIS A 691 -39.40 -42.42 -32.56
C HIS A 691 -39.91 -41.76 -33.85
N ARG A 692 -38.97 -41.48 -34.77
CA ARG A 692 -39.11 -41.90 -36.17
C ARG A 692 -37.78 -42.41 -36.70
N GLU A 693 -37.85 -43.45 -37.53
CA GLU A 693 -36.71 -44.27 -37.90
C GLU A 693 -36.06 -43.86 -39.24
N ASN A 694 -34.89 -44.46 -39.49
CA ASN A 694 -34.14 -44.44 -40.74
C ASN A 694 -34.94 -45.10 -41.89
N PRO A 695 -34.58 -44.91 -43.18
CA PRO A 695 -33.83 -46.01 -43.81
C PRO A 695 -32.83 -45.61 -44.93
N ARG A 696 -31.59 -46.11 -44.78
CA ARG A 696 -30.63 -46.65 -45.80
C ARG A 696 -29.24 -46.78 -45.12
N SER A 697 -28.40 -47.80 -45.36
CA SER A 697 -28.58 -49.06 -46.10
C SER A 697 -27.50 -50.10 -45.75
N HIS A 698 -27.92 -51.35 -45.46
CA HIS A 698 -27.24 -52.66 -45.59
C HIS A 698 -25.79 -52.96 -45.07
N ALA A 699 -25.69 -54.16 -44.46
CA ALA A 699 -24.56 -55.10 -44.36
C ALA A 699 -23.25 -54.66 -43.63
N GLY A 700 -22.57 -55.51 -42.84
CA GLY A 700 -22.88 -56.88 -42.39
C GLY A 700 -21.66 -57.83 -42.47
N LEU A 701 -21.13 -58.25 -41.31
CA LEU A 701 -20.09 -59.31 -41.13
C LEU A 701 -18.69 -59.02 -41.73
N ALA A 702 -17.60 -59.76 -41.44
CA ALA A 702 -17.10 -60.33 -40.16
C ALA A 702 -15.64 -60.89 -40.29
N ARG A 703 -14.92 -61.00 -39.16
CA ARG A 703 -13.77 -61.91 -38.87
C ARG A 703 -12.41 -61.80 -39.64
N ARG A 704 -11.34 -61.62 -38.84
CA ARG A 704 -10.01 -62.31 -38.82
C ARG A 704 -9.13 -62.44 -40.11
N GLY A 705 -7.91 -61.87 -40.04
CA GLY A 705 -6.70 -62.29 -40.81
C GLY A 705 -5.63 -61.18 -40.76
N ARG A 706 -4.52 -61.29 -40.00
CA ARG A 706 -3.23 -61.99 -40.23
C ARG A 706 -2.34 -61.43 -41.38
N VAL A 707 -1.16 -60.88 -41.00
CA VAL A 707 0.21 -61.19 -41.51
C VAL A 707 0.51 -60.84 -43.00
N ALA A 708 1.62 -60.20 -43.41
CA ALA A 708 2.83 -59.67 -42.75
C ALA A 708 3.52 -58.58 -43.61
N GLY A 709 4.57 -57.95 -43.05
CA GLY A 709 5.79 -57.55 -43.78
C GLY A 709 5.90 -56.07 -44.17
N GLU A 710 7.08 -55.43 -44.17
CA GLU A 710 8.44 -55.88 -43.86
C GLU A 710 9.32 -54.76 -43.24
N ARG A 711 10.43 -55.16 -42.59
CA ARG A 711 11.75 -54.48 -42.42
C ARG A 711 11.80 -53.03 -41.85
N ARG A 712 12.43 -52.78 -40.68
CA ARG A 712 13.90 -52.73 -40.36
C ARG A 712 14.62 -51.50 -40.96
N SER A 713 15.51 -50.77 -40.27
CA SER A 713 16.07 -50.77 -38.89
C SER A 713 16.47 -49.33 -38.54
N ALA A 714 16.67 -48.90 -37.28
CA ALA A 714 17.92 -48.94 -36.51
C ALA A 714 17.95 -47.70 -35.57
N ALA A 715 18.66 -47.62 -34.44
CA ALA A 715 19.23 -48.64 -33.56
C ALA A 715 19.41 -48.05 -32.14
N ALA A 716 19.37 -48.88 -31.10
CA ALA A 716 19.65 -48.47 -29.72
C ALA A 716 20.63 -49.45 -29.04
N ARG A 717 21.81 -48.92 -28.65
CA ARG A 717 22.88 -49.50 -27.80
C ARG A 717 24.05 -48.48 -27.82
N ALA A 718 24.88 -48.29 -26.79
CA ALA A 718 24.83 -48.69 -25.38
C ALA A 718 25.95 -47.98 -24.59
N ARG A 719 25.87 -48.00 -23.24
CA ARG A 719 26.96 -48.47 -22.35
C ARG A 719 26.50 -48.59 -20.89
N ARG A 720 27.15 -49.48 -20.14
CA ARG A 720 26.96 -49.80 -18.71
C ARG A 720 28.34 -49.95 -18.07
N ARG A 721 28.44 -49.82 -16.73
CA ARG A 721 29.66 -49.90 -15.89
C ARG A 721 30.56 -48.65 -16.04
N THR A 722 31.09 -48.07 -14.95
CA THR A 722 31.77 -48.69 -13.79
C THR A 722 31.19 -48.35 -12.39
N ARG A 723 31.76 -49.00 -11.35
CA ARG A 723 31.62 -48.72 -9.90
C ARG A 723 32.54 -47.51 -9.52
N ARG A 724 32.53 -46.89 -8.32
CA ARG A 724 32.55 -47.48 -6.95
C ARG A 724 32.42 -46.39 -5.86
N GLN A 725 31.77 -46.70 -4.73
CA GLN A 725 31.77 -45.96 -3.43
C GLN A 725 31.19 -44.51 -3.46
N GLN A 726 30.55 -43.94 -2.42
CA GLN A 726 30.32 -44.34 -1.02
C GLN A 726 28.90 -43.92 -0.53
N ARG A 727 28.44 -44.42 0.64
CA ARG A 727 27.25 -43.99 1.42
C ARG A 727 27.76 -43.25 2.69
N PRO A 728 26.98 -42.45 3.46
CA PRO A 728 25.61 -42.70 3.99
C PRO A 728 24.69 -41.44 3.94
N ALA A 729 23.53 -41.32 4.60
CA ALA A 729 22.37 -42.21 4.81
C ALA A 729 21.14 -41.32 5.12
N ALA A 730 19.91 -41.85 4.98
CA ALA A 730 18.68 -41.12 5.30
C ALA A 730 17.64 -42.05 5.96
N ALA A 731 16.95 -41.57 6.99
CA ALA A 731 15.93 -42.30 7.72
C ALA A 731 14.50 -41.86 7.31
N ARG A 732 13.56 -42.81 7.37
CA ARG A 732 12.10 -42.58 7.26
C ARG A 732 11.45 -42.80 8.62
N VAL A 733 10.26 -42.23 8.84
CA VAL A 733 9.10 -42.72 9.62
C VAL A 733 8.08 -41.56 9.59
N THR A 734 7.04 -41.57 8.75
CA THR A 734 5.74 -42.31 8.77
C THR A 734 4.69 -41.73 9.73
N THR A 735 3.41 -41.84 9.35
CA THR A 735 2.27 -41.06 9.86
C THR A 735 1.13 -41.93 10.41
N ASN A 736 0.18 -41.26 11.08
CA ASN A 736 -1.18 -41.69 11.44
C ASN A 736 -1.34 -42.59 12.69
N GLY A 737 -2.30 -42.21 13.54
CA GLY A 737 -2.75 -42.97 14.72
C GLY A 737 -3.59 -42.12 15.67
N ALA A 738 -4.91 -42.35 15.68
CA ALA A 738 -5.91 -41.82 16.61
C ALA A 738 -7.04 -42.87 16.75
N PRO A 739 -8.02 -42.76 17.67
CA PRO A 739 -8.23 -41.78 18.75
C PRO A 739 -8.42 -42.44 20.15
N SER A 740 -8.72 -41.67 21.20
CA SER A 740 -9.89 -41.90 22.10
C SER A 740 -9.92 -41.05 23.39
N VAL A 741 -11.15 -40.90 23.89
CA VAL A 741 -11.70 -40.48 25.20
C VAL A 741 -10.75 -40.54 26.42
N GLY A 742 -10.78 -39.51 27.29
CA GLY A 742 -10.18 -39.55 28.63
C GLY A 742 -10.56 -38.35 29.51
N GLN A 743 -11.13 -38.59 30.69
CA GLN A 743 -11.74 -37.61 31.60
C GLN A 743 -10.80 -37.11 32.72
N VAL A 744 -11.09 -35.89 33.23
CA VAL A 744 -11.08 -35.49 34.66
C VAL A 744 -9.74 -35.21 35.41
N ALA A 745 -9.67 -33.95 35.89
CA ALA A 745 -9.12 -33.41 37.16
C ALA A 745 -7.63 -33.50 37.58
N ALA A 746 -7.13 -32.30 37.94
CA ALA A 746 -6.43 -31.89 39.17
C ALA A 746 -5.43 -32.84 39.90
N GLY A 747 -4.26 -32.32 40.26
CA GLY A 747 -3.35 -32.97 41.20
C GLY A 747 -2.10 -32.15 41.58
N ALA A 748 -2.09 -31.71 42.84
CA ALA A 748 -1.05 -31.08 43.67
C ALA A 748 0.46 -31.13 43.28
N VAL A 749 1.15 -30.07 43.73
CA VAL A 749 2.61 -29.98 43.97
C VAL A 749 3.02 -30.81 45.21
N PRO A 750 4.20 -31.45 45.19
CA PRO A 750 5.21 -31.28 46.26
C PRO A 750 6.55 -30.81 45.63
N GLU A 751 7.32 -29.84 46.10
CA GLU A 751 7.76 -29.41 47.46
C GLU A 751 8.79 -30.34 48.14
N ARG A 752 9.86 -29.72 48.69
CA ARG A 752 10.90 -30.22 49.66
C ARG A 752 12.13 -30.95 49.08
N LEU A 753 13.35 -30.93 49.66
CA LEU A 753 14.08 -30.16 50.72
C LEU A 753 15.60 -30.59 50.60
N GLU A 754 16.68 -29.94 51.07
CA GLU A 754 17.01 -28.61 51.63
C GLU A 754 18.55 -28.32 51.40
N GLY A 755 19.29 -27.67 52.32
CA GLY A 755 20.75 -27.44 52.29
C GLY A 755 21.17 -26.09 51.64
N ASN A 756 21.39 -24.96 52.33
CA ASN A 756 21.83 -24.68 53.72
C ASN A 756 23.32 -25.08 53.91
N LEU A 757 24.27 -24.25 54.38
CA LEU A 757 24.30 -22.98 55.16
C LEU A 757 25.38 -22.01 54.58
N GLY A 758 25.53 -20.72 54.95
CA GLY A 758 24.75 -19.84 55.83
C GLY A 758 25.50 -18.57 56.29
N GLY A 759 24.79 -17.63 56.94
CA GLY A 759 25.33 -16.55 57.82
C GLY A 759 25.82 -15.23 57.17
N THR A 760 25.73 -14.05 57.83
CA THR A 760 25.01 -13.69 59.08
C THR A 760 24.87 -12.16 59.27
N ARG A 761 23.63 -11.66 59.48
CA ARG A 761 23.25 -10.39 60.18
C ARG A 761 23.79 -9.04 59.58
N ARG A 762 23.23 -7.85 59.84
CA ARG A 762 22.17 -7.40 60.77
C ARG A 762 21.31 -6.26 60.16
N VAL A 763 20.24 -5.85 60.84
CA VAL A 763 19.19 -4.91 60.38
C VAL A 763 19.44 -3.45 60.81
N VAL A 764 19.10 -2.48 59.94
CA VAL A 764 18.55 -1.15 60.29
C VAL A 764 17.44 -0.80 59.28
N SER A 765 16.46 0.00 59.68
CA SER A 765 15.26 0.36 58.90
C SER A 765 15.17 1.86 58.56
N VAL A 766 14.05 2.28 57.93
CA VAL A 766 13.47 3.65 57.76
C VAL A 766 13.30 4.09 56.30
N SER A 767 12.15 4.71 56.02
CA SER A 767 11.74 5.40 54.78
C SER A 767 11.47 6.87 55.14
N PRO A 768 11.57 7.88 54.24
CA PRO A 768 10.38 8.21 53.43
C PRO A 768 10.58 9.00 52.10
N SER A 769 9.45 9.19 51.39
CA SER A 769 9.04 10.43 50.68
C SER A 769 9.59 10.83 49.29
N ARG A 770 8.74 11.60 48.58
CA ARG A 770 8.95 12.27 47.29
C ARG A 770 9.33 13.76 47.48
N PRO A 771 9.95 14.37 46.46
CA PRO A 771 9.53 15.68 45.93
C PRO A 771 9.01 15.54 44.48
N GLY A 772 8.39 16.53 43.84
CA GLY A 772 7.99 17.88 44.28
C GLY A 772 7.90 18.82 43.08
N LEU A 773 6.73 19.43 42.84
CA LEU A 773 6.53 20.45 41.80
C LEU A 773 7.03 21.83 42.28
N PRO A 774 7.34 22.73 41.33
CA PRO A 774 6.99 24.13 41.51
C PRO A 774 6.13 24.66 40.35
N ASP A 775 5.09 25.39 40.74
CA ASP A 775 4.37 26.38 39.94
C ASP A 775 4.64 27.74 40.60
N PRO A 776 4.64 28.89 39.90
CA PRO A 776 3.66 29.90 40.32
C PRO A 776 3.13 30.83 39.22
N HIS A 777 1.84 31.16 39.32
CA HIS A 777 1.30 32.43 38.84
C HIS A 777 1.48 33.55 39.88
N GLY A 778 1.79 34.77 39.44
CA GLY A 778 1.79 35.99 40.27
C GLY A 778 2.03 37.25 39.43
N SER A 779 1.22 38.30 39.62
CA SER A 779 1.14 39.46 38.71
C SER A 779 1.50 40.80 39.36
N ALA A 780 2.24 41.65 38.63
CA ALA A 780 2.39 43.08 38.89
C ALA A 780 2.78 43.84 37.61
N VAL A 781 2.41 45.13 37.54
CA VAL A 781 2.56 46.06 36.40
C VAL A 781 2.88 47.44 37.00
N PRO A 782 3.90 48.20 36.52
CA PRO A 782 3.58 49.33 35.64
C PRO A 782 4.66 49.87 34.64
N ARG A 783 4.15 50.23 33.46
CA ARG A 783 4.38 51.48 32.67
C ARG A 783 5.70 51.88 31.99
N ASP A 784 5.47 52.37 30.77
CA ASP A 784 6.03 53.55 30.07
C ASP A 784 7.37 53.51 29.28
N ALA A 785 7.18 53.30 27.98
CA ALA A 785 7.58 54.19 26.88
C ALA A 785 9.08 54.36 26.51
N ARG A 786 9.42 53.91 25.28
CA ARG A 786 9.70 54.84 24.14
C ARG A 786 9.62 54.15 22.77
N ARG A 787 9.27 54.95 21.75
CA ARG A 787 9.18 54.61 20.32
C ARG A 787 10.56 54.52 19.67
N MET A 788 10.69 53.74 18.59
CA MET A 788 11.10 54.30 17.28
C MET A 788 10.81 53.35 16.11
N HIS A 789 10.34 53.91 14.99
CA HIS A 789 10.45 53.32 13.65
C HIS A 789 11.81 53.71 13.04
N VAL A 790 12.34 52.89 12.13
CA VAL A 790 12.87 53.34 10.82
C VAL A 790 12.49 52.27 9.79
N ASP A 791 12.28 52.66 8.53
CA ASP A 791 11.98 51.81 7.38
C ASP A 791 12.84 52.23 6.17
N THR A 792 12.99 51.35 5.18
CA THR A 792 13.59 51.53 3.84
C THR A 792 15.10 51.86 3.74
N SER A 793 15.80 51.18 2.83
CA SER A 793 16.33 51.76 1.56
C SER A 793 17.54 50.98 0.99
N THR A 794 17.72 51.09 -0.33
CA THR A 794 18.80 50.45 -1.13
C THR A 794 19.83 51.50 -1.56
N PRO A 795 21.05 51.10 -1.95
CA PRO A 795 21.64 51.69 -3.16
C PRO A 795 22.29 50.68 -4.13
N LEU A 796 22.57 51.15 -5.35
CA LEU A 796 23.13 50.36 -6.46
C LEU A 796 24.67 50.31 -6.45
N GLY A 797 25.23 49.27 -7.07
CA GLY A 797 26.57 49.28 -7.68
C GLY A 797 26.49 48.78 -9.13
N ARG A 798 27.18 49.43 -10.07
CA ARG A 798 27.22 49.06 -11.50
C ARG A 798 28.59 48.51 -11.89
N LEU A 799 28.62 47.61 -12.87
CA LEU A 799 29.72 47.52 -13.86
C LEU A 799 29.18 46.99 -15.20
N LYS A 800 29.86 47.33 -16.29
CA LYS A 800 29.42 47.17 -17.68
C LYS A 800 30.61 46.74 -18.56
N SER A 801 30.36 45.88 -19.55
CA SER A 801 31.20 45.73 -20.75
C SER A 801 30.37 45.04 -21.84
N ASP A 802 30.48 45.51 -23.09
CA ASP A 802 29.53 45.23 -24.19
C ASP A 802 30.14 44.35 -25.33
N CYS A 803 29.47 44.30 -26.51
CA CYS A 803 29.80 43.56 -27.76
C CYS A 803 29.46 42.04 -27.79
N ALA A 804 28.94 41.42 -28.88
CA ALA A 804 28.45 41.83 -30.21
C ALA A 804 27.40 40.75 -30.68
N ILE A 805 26.31 40.98 -31.45
CA ILE A 805 26.07 41.64 -32.76
C ILE A 805 26.50 40.74 -33.96
N LEU A 806 25.63 40.28 -34.89
CA LEU A 806 24.16 40.45 -35.01
C LEU A 806 23.30 39.23 -35.51
N PRO A 807 23.15 38.85 -36.82
CA PRO A 807 21.79 38.49 -37.30
C PRO A 807 21.57 37.23 -38.19
N LEU A 808 20.26 37.01 -38.50
CA LEU A 808 19.60 36.13 -39.48
C LEU A 808 19.12 34.75 -38.95
N GLY A 809 17.86 34.32 -39.16
CA GLY A 809 16.75 34.94 -39.92
C GLY A 809 15.32 34.53 -39.49
N ARG A 810 14.33 35.05 -40.22
CA ARG A 810 12.85 34.83 -40.03
C ARG A 810 12.45 33.41 -40.47
N SER A 811 11.25 32.85 -40.25
CA SER A 811 9.90 33.34 -39.88
C SER A 811 9.10 32.16 -39.20
N VAL A 812 7.79 32.14 -38.88
CA VAL A 812 6.62 33.04 -39.01
C VAL A 812 5.57 32.69 -37.90
N HIS A 813 4.42 33.39 -37.82
CA HIS A 813 3.30 33.07 -36.91
C HIS A 813 2.38 31.93 -37.40
N GLY A 814 1.61 31.28 -36.50
CA GLY A 814 0.74 30.16 -36.89
C GLY A 814 -0.31 29.65 -35.89
N SER A 815 -1.07 30.52 -35.22
CA SER A 815 -2.28 30.13 -34.45
C SER A 815 -3.37 31.19 -34.61
N PRO A 816 -4.58 30.83 -35.09
CA PRO A 816 -5.76 30.89 -34.21
C PRO A 816 -6.88 29.86 -34.54
N TRP A 817 -8.00 29.93 -33.79
CA TRP A 817 -9.28 29.21 -33.95
C TRP A 817 -9.26 27.71 -33.57
N GLN A 818 -10.15 27.13 -32.76
CA GLN A 818 -11.48 27.46 -32.18
C GLN A 818 -12.70 27.21 -33.09
N LEU A 819 -13.73 26.59 -32.50
CA LEU A 819 -15.11 26.30 -32.97
C LEU A 819 -15.40 25.02 -33.78
N MET A 820 -16.33 24.24 -33.21
CA MET A 820 -17.36 23.39 -33.84
C MET A 820 -16.97 22.23 -34.78
N THR A 821 -17.11 21.00 -34.27
CA THR A 821 -18.27 20.16 -34.64
C THR A 821 -18.64 19.22 -33.50
#